data_AF-A0A952P9T3-F1
#
_entry.id   AF-A0A952P9T3-F1
#
_cell.length_a   1.000
_cell.length_b   1.000
_cell.length_c   1.000
_cell.angle_alpha   90.00
_cell.angle_beta   90.00
_cell.angle_gamma   90.00
#
_symmetry.space_group_name_H-M   'P 1'
#
loop_
_entity.id
_entity.type
_entity.pdbx_description
1 polymer ?
#
loop_
_entity_poly.entity_id
_entity_poly.type
_entity_poly.pdbx_seq_one_letter_code
_entity_poly.pdbx_strand_id
1 'polypeptide(L)'
;MLPEFKNKKFLKFNSLISAKFSDKFATFIIYSGGLVTIIAVIGILAFVLWEAFPLISKTTSSKTAEIKLHNFSNNPKALLTGVDEYKEIAYILNDKGYIDFFDMSENELIKRVEIDSIYGKQISSCSKSLNDNYVALGTSDGYIAAIFIAYSISFDVNSLRIIEPKIELVDYFLADTNRLPIKKSIFRAPYQDLKTIFYQNSDNKLFLKSFNIDRNFLTGDESVDIFTADIPLSTNDIITSVNIDDMSEKLLIGTLSGKILYYSLKNPYNPQYIQIIHDFNNPITSLTFILGDQTFVVGNSKGELESYTHYQDSDNHHGWKFVKFKKFQSHNAPITSIAVSSRNKSFIVGDNIGDIFLYHLTTGDRILDLNGRTNHKVIDLAFAPKADGASALLSDGSLFNFDIEGQHTEFTFKTVFGKVLYEGYKDADYVWQSTGGTDDFEPKFSLMPLLFGTLKGTFFALLFAVPIALLGAIYTALFMNKKVRDFIKPTIEMMAALPSVVIGFLAGIWLAPILDKFLPAMNLFIIISLLLTTIVFIINFLQVKNNERIFIREGYEIAAIIPVILISGFAAYLLGDFVEVGFFGGDFKLWLLNNFDIQYEQRNGIVVGFALGFAVIPIIYTISEDSLHNVPKSLTSAAFALGADKWQTARRVIIPTASPGIFSAIMIGFGRAIGETMIVLMATGNTPIMDWSIFNGMRTLSANIAIEIPEAPVGGTLYRVLFLSASLLFVITFIINTAAELVRQKLRRKYQNL
;
A
#
# COMPACT_ATOMS: atom_id res chain seq x y z
N MET A 1 -83.65 -7.14 30.43
CA MET A 1 -82.43 -7.99 30.28
C MET A 1 -81.87 -7.94 28.84
N LEU A 2 -81.63 -6.75 28.25
CA LEU A 2 -81.17 -6.65 26.84
C LEU A 2 -80.22 -5.47 26.44
N PRO A 3 -79.75 -4.54 27.31
CA PRO A 3 -78.75 -3.56 26.86
C PRO A 3 -77.27 -3.91 27.16
N GLU A 4 -76.94 -4.79 28.11
CA GLU A 4 -75.53 -5.01 28.52
C GLU A 4 -74.70 -5.93 27.60
N PHE A 5 -75.34 -6.77 26.77
CA PHE A 5 -74.60 -7.69 25.88
C PHE A 5 -74.09 -7.03 24.58
N LYS A 6 -74.66 -5.89 24.15
CA LYS A 6 -74.19 -5.18 22.94
C LYS A 6 -72.87 -4.44 23.15
N ASN A 7 -72.65 -3.87 24.35
CA ASN A 7 -71.44 -3.09 24.63
C ASN A 7 -70.15 -3.92 24.72
N LYS A 8 -70.19 -5.13 25.29
CA LYS A 8 -69.01 -6.02 25.35
C LYS A 8 -68.57 -6.56 23.98
N LYS A 9 -69.51 -6.78 23.05
CA LYS A 9 -69.18 -7.20 21.68
C LYS A 9 -68.55 -6.06 20.87
N PHE A 10 -69.04 -4.83 21.03
CA PHE A 10 -68.50 -3.64 20.35
C PHE A 10 -67.08 -3.29 20.83
N LEU A 11 -66.81 -3.36 22.14
CA LEU A 11 -65.47 -3.14 22.72
C LEU A 11 -64.46 -4.23 22.27
N LYS A 12 -64.87 -5.51 22.21
CA LYS A 12 -64.02 -6.58 21.65
C LYS A 12 -63.76 -6.39 20.15
N PHE A 13 -64.74 -5.92 19.38
CA PHE A 13 -64.60 -5.71 17.94
C PHE A 13 -63.64 -4.56 17.61
N ASN A 14 -63.71 -3.43 18.32
CA ASN A 14 -62.74 -2.34 18.17
C ASN A 14 -61.32 -2.75 18.62
N SER A 15 -61.18 -3.59 19.66
CA SER A 15 -59.88 -4.13 20.06
C SER A 15 -59.26 -5.06 19.01
N LEU A 16 -60.08 -5.84 18.30
CA LEU A 16 -59.63 -6.75 17.24
C LEU A 16 -59.27 -5.99 15.95
N ILE A 17 -60.00 -4.93 15.60
CA ILE A 17 -59.66 -4.07 14.46
C ILE A 17 -58.38 -3.29 14.74
N SER A 18 -58.23 -2.73 15.95
CA SER A 18 -57.01 -2.06 16.40
C SER A 18 -55.81 -3.01 16.42
N ALA A 19 -55.97 -4.24 16.94
CA ALA A 19 -54.92 -5.25 16.91
C ALA A 19 -54.52 -5.67 15.49
N LYS A 20 -55.49 -5.86 14.59
CA LYS A 20 -55.23 -6.24 13.19
C LYS A 20 -54.60 -5.10 12.37
N PHE A 21 -54.95 -3.86 12.68
CA PHE A 21 -54.30 -2.68 12.12
C PHE A 21 -52.86 -2.54 12.65
N SER A 22 -52.66 -2.68 13.96
CA SER A 22 -51.34 -2.67 14.61
C SER A 22 -50.43 -3.78 14.07
N ASP A 23 -50.96 -4.99 13.88
CA ASP A 23 -50.22 -6.14 13.33
C ASP A 23 -49.82 -5.91 11.86
N LYS A 24 -50.72 -5.38 11.04
CA LYS A 24 -50.40 -4.97 9.66
C LYS A 24 -49.38 -3.83 9.61
N PHE A 25 -49.51 -2.85 10.48
CA PHE A 25 -48.60 -1.71 10.57
C PHE A 25 -47.21 -2.16 11.04
N ALA A 26 -47.13 -3.04 12.04
CA ALA A 26 -45.88 -3.64 12.50
C ALA A 26 -45.23 -4.49 11.40
N THR A 27 -46.00 -5.32 10.70
CA THR A 27 -45.51 -6.12 9.57
C THR A 27 -44.99 -5.21 8.45
N PHE A 28 -45.71 -4.13 8.14
CA PHE A 28 -45.27 -3.14 7.17
C PHE A 28 -43.96 -2.47 7.60
N ILE A 29 -43.84 -2.03 8.86
CA ILE A 29 -42.60 -1.43 9.41
C ILE A 29 -41.43 -2.42 9.33
N ILE A 30 -41.65 -3.68 9.72
CA ILE A 30 -40.59 -4.70 9.70
C ILE A 30 -40.14 -4.96 8.27
N TYR A 31 -41.09 -5.12 7.34
CA TYR A 31 -40.79 -5.35 5.93
C TYR A 31 -40.11 -4.13 5.29
N SER A 32 -40.63 -2.92 5.51
CA SER A 32 -40.06 -1.68 4.99
C SER A 32 -38.67 -1.44 5.57
N GLY A 33 -38.49 -1.66 6.87
CA GLY A 33 -37.19 -1.55 7.55
C GLY A 33 -36.18 -2.54 6.98
N GLY A 34 -36.58 -3.81 6.83
CA GLY A 34 -35.75 -4.83 6.19
C GLY A 34 -35.37 -4.46 4.76
N LEU A 35 -36.33 -4.02 3.94
CA LEU A 35 -36.06 -3.58 2.57
C LEU A 35 -35.10 -2.39 2.52
N VAL A 36 -35.29 -1.39 3.39
CA VAL A 36 -34.40 -0.22 3.50
C VAL A 36 -32.98 -0.64 3.89
N THR A 37 -32.82 -1.56 4.84
CA THR A 37 -31.49 -2.06 5.20
C THR A 37 -30.80 -2.78 4.05
N ILE A 38 -31.53 -3.58 3.28
CA ILE A 38 -30.98 -4.27 2.09
C ILE A 38 -30.57 -3.24 1.03
N ILE A 39 -31.43 -2.26 0.74
CA ILE A 39 -31.13 -1.18 -0.22
C ILE A 39 -29.90 -0.39 0.25
N ALA A 40 -29.80 -0.06 1.52
CA ALA A 40 -28.65 0.66 2.08
C ALA A 40 -27.35 -0.15 1.96
N VAL A 41 -27.36 -1.44 2.29
CA VAL A 41 -26.19 -2.32 2.16
C VAL A 41 -25.77 -2.47 0.69
N ILE A 42 -26.72 -2.66 -0.22
CA ILE A 42 -26.44 -2.74 -1.66
C ILE A 42 -25.93 -1.38 -2.17
N GLY A 43 -26.48 -0.27 -1.69
CA GLY A 43 -26.04 1.08 -2.04
C GLY A 43 -24.60 1.36 -1.59
N ILE A 44 -24.24 0.97 -0.36
CA ILE A 44 -22.86 1.05 0.14
C ILE A 44 -21.93 0.19 -0.71
N LEU A 45 -22.34 -1.04 -1.04
CA LEU A 45 -21.54 -1.92 -1.89
C LEU A 45 -21.33 -1.32 -3.28
N ALA A 46 -22.39 -0.79 -3.89
CA ALA A 46 -22.33 -0.14 -5.19
C ALA A 46 -21.39 1.07 -5.16
N PHE A 47 -21.47 1.89 -4.11
CA PHE A 47 -20.56 3.03 -3.91
C PHE A 47 -19.10 2.59 -3.77
N VAL A 48 -18.83 1.58 -2.94
CA VAL A 48 -17.48 1.07 -2.69
C VAL A 48 -16.86 0.45 -3.96
N LEU A 49 -17.66 -0.28 -4.75
CA LEU A 49 -17.24 -0.81 -6.04
C LEU A 49 -17.05 0.29 -7.09
N TRP A 50 -17.91 1.32 -7.08
CA TRP A 50 -17.81 2.45 -7.99
C TRP A 50 -16.52 3.25 -7.77
N GLU A 51 -16.12 3.48 -6.51
CA GLU A 51 -14.86 4.17 -6.21
C GLU A 51 -13.62 3.34 -6.57
N ALA A 52 -13.70 2.01 -6.47
CA ALA A 52 -12.62 1.11 -6.87
C ALA A 52 -12.54 0.90 -8.40
N PHE A 53 -13.63 1.11 -9.14
CA PHE A 53 -13.73 0.80 -10.57
C PHE A 53 -12.65 1.45 -11.46
N PRO A 54 -12.26 2.73 -11.25
CA PRO A 54 -11.24 3.37 -12.07
C PRO A 54 -9.83 2.74 -11.98
N LEU A 55 -9.56 1.87 -10.99
CA LEU A 55 -8.32 1.10 -10.98
C LEU A 55 -8.26 0.06 -12.10
N ILE A 56 -9.42 -0.46 -12.51
CA ILE A 56 -9.53 -1.55 -13.50
C ILE A 56 -9.78 -0.97 -14.90
N SER A 57 -10.22 0.29 -15.00
CA SER A 57 -10.32 0.97 -16.29
C SER A 57 -8.94 1.09 -16.92
N LYS A 58 -8.84 0.73 -18.19
CA LYS A 58 -7.60 0.88 -18.95
C LYS A 58 -7.24 2.35 -19.06
N THR A 59 -5.97 2.67 -18.86
CA THR A 59 -5.41 3.97 -19.25
C THR A 59 -5.59 4.13 -20.76
N THR A 60 -6.10 5.29 -21.17
CA THR A 60 -6.34 5.64 -22.56
C THR A 60 -5.57 6.90 -22.92
N SER A 61 -5.21 7.03 -24.18
CA SER A 61 -4.68 8.28 -24.72
C SER A 61 -5.55 8.81 -25.83
N SER A 62 -5.77 10.12 -25.79
CA SER A 62 -6.36 10.87 -26.89
C SER A 62 -5.28 11.80 -27.45
N LYS A 63 -5.20 11.89 -28.78
CA LYS A 63 -4.34 12.87 -29.45
C LYS A 63 -5.10 14.18 -29.48
N THR A 64 -4.61 15.18 -28.76
CA THR A 64 -5.28 16.49 -28.62
C THR A 64 -4.87 17.46 -29.71
N ALA A 65 -3.62 17.42 -30.14
CA ALA A 65 -3.08 18.38 -31.09
C ALA A 65 -1.99 17.80 -31.99
N GLU A 66 -1.89 18.37 -33.19
CA GLU A 66 -0.85 18.10 -34.18
C GLU A 66 -0.39 19.42 -34.80
N ILE A 67 0.82 19.82 -34.45
CA ILE A 67 1.42 21.07 -34.90
C ILE A 67 2.57 20.73 -35.85
N LYS A 68 2.54 21.27 -37.07
CA LYS A 68 3.62 21.07 -38.06
C LYS A 68 4.49 22.31 -38.16
N LEU A 69 5.75 22.24 -37.74
CA LEU A 69 6.70 23.36 -37.79
C LEU A 69 6.89 23.96 -39.19
N HIS A 70 6.78 23.13 -40.22
CA HIS A 70 6.92 23.55 -41.62
C HIS A 70 5.92 24.65 -42.02
N ASN A 71 4.81 24.79 -41.29
CA ASN A 71 3.82 25.84 -41.54
C ASN A 71 4.25 27.22 -41.01
N PHE A 72 5.27 27.28 -40.13
CA PHE A 72 5.62 28.49 -39.37
C PHE A 72 7.08 28.94 -39.55
N SER A 73 7.93 28.16 -40.21
CA SER A 73 9.35 28.50 -40.35
C SER A 73 10.01 27.88 -41.59
N ASN A 74 11.01 28.57 -42.14
CA ASN A 74 11.87 28.10 -43.23
C ASN A 74 12.85 27.02 -42.71
N ASN A 75 12.35 25.81 -42.46
CA ASN A 75 13.09 24.57 -42.15
C ASN A 75 14.27 24.67 -41.16
N PRO A 76 14.17 25.32 -39.97
CA PRO A 76 15.15 25.07 -38.93
C PRO A 76 14.91 23.68 -38.32
N LYS A 77 15.98 22.96 -37.99
CA LYS A 77 15.89 21.59 -37.46
C LYS A 77 15.45 21.66 -35.99
N ALA A 78 14.34 21.00 -35.67
CA ALA A 78 13.85 20.92 -34.29
C ALA A 78 14.75 19.98 -33.46
N LEU A 79 15.04 20.37 -32.22
CA LEU A 79 15.99 19.67 -31.35
C LEU A 79 15.35 19.12 -30.07
N LEU A 80 14.48 19.90 -29.44
CA LEU A 80 13.93 19.61 -28.11
C LEU A 80 12.52 20.16 -27.98
N THR A 81 11.68 19.51 -27.18
CA THR A 81 10.33 19.98 -26.87
C THR A 81 10.03 19.99 -25.37
N GLY A 82 9.03 20.77 -24.98
CA GLY A 82 8.47 20.74 -23.63
C GLY A 82 7.04 21.27 -23.60
N VAL A 83 6.38 21.03 -22.47
CA VAL A 83 4.99 21.38 -22.23
C VAL A 83 4.90 22.04 -20.86
N ASP A 84 4.00 23.01 -20.74
CA ASP A 84 3.64 23.61 -19.47
C ASP A 84 2.87 22.65 -18.54
N GLU A 85 2.62 23.09 -17.32
CA GLU A 85 1.92 22.28 -16.30
C GLU A 85 0.45 21.99 -16.66
N TYR A 86 -0.19 22.81 -17.49
CA TYR A 86 -1.61 22.68 -17.84
C TYR A 86 -1.85 22.13 -19.24
N LYS A 87 -0.78 21.81 -19.99
CA LYS A 87 -0.84 21.31 -21.37
C LYS A 87 -1.47 22.30 -22.35
N GLU A 88 -1.48 23.58 -22.01
CA GLU A 88 -1.98 24.69 -22.83
C GLU A 88 -0.90 25.22 -23.77
N ILE A 89 0.37 25.20 -23.33
CA ILE A 89 1.50 25.74 -24.10
C ILE A 89 2.58 24.68 -24.25
N ALA A 90 2.91 24.34 -25.49
CA ALA A 90 4.13 23.60 -25.80
C ALA A 90 5.17 24.52 -26.43
N TYR A 91 6.44 24.14 -26.32
CA TYR A 91 7.52 24.84 -26.99
C TYR A 91 8.40 23.89 -27.80
N ILE A 92 9.01 24.43 -28.83
CA ILE A 92 10.01 23.73 -29.63
C ILE A 92 11.25 24.60 -29.77
N LEU A 93 12.40 24.03 -29.41
CA LEU A 93 13.72 24.62 -29.61
C LEU A 93 14.28 24.16 -30.96
N ASN A 94 14.80 25.11 -31.75
CA ASN A 94 15.45 24.81 -33.02
C ASN A 94 16.97 24.98 -33.00
N ASP A 95 17.63 24.50 -34.05
CA ASP A 95 19.09 24.53 -34.22
C ASP A 95 19.70 25.92 -34.40
N LYS A 96 18.87 26.94 -34.66
CA LYS A 96 19.28 28.35 -34.80
C LYS A 96 19.11 29.15 -33.51
N GLY A 97 18.64 28.53 -32.42
CA GLY A 97 18.49 29.19 -31.12
C GLY A 97 17.20 29.99 -30.92
N TYR A 98 16.16 29.70 -31.69
CA TYR A 98 14.81 30.21 -31.42
C TYR A 98 13.99 29.18 -30.64
N ILE A 99 13.16 29.67 -29.73
CA ILE A 99 12.13 28.90 -29.05
C ILE A 99 10.77 29.39 -29.54
N ASP A 100 10.03 28.47 -30.17
CA ASP A 100 8.68 28.71 -30.66
C ASP A 100 7.69 28.17 -29.63
N PHE A 101 6.87 29.07 -29.05
CA PHE A 101 5.78 28.71 -28.14
C PHE A 101 4.48 28.61 -28.91
N PHE A 102 3.78 27.50 -28.74
CA PHE A 102 2.53 27.19 -29.41
C PHE A 102 1.40 27.03 -28.41
N ASP A 103 0.23 27.56 -28.77
CA ASP A 103 -1.02 27.26 -28.08
C ASP A 103 -1.52 25.90 -28.55
N MET A 104 -1.74 24.98 -27.62
CA MET A 104 -2.16 23.63 -27.93
C MET A 104 -3.65 23.52 -28.26
N SER A 105 -4.46 24.47 -27.81
CA SER A 105 -5.90 24.50 -28.07
C SER A 105 -6.22 25.04 -29.46
N GLU A 106 -5.51 26.10 -29.86
CA GLU A 106 -5.72 26.76 -31.16
C GLU A 106 -4.75 26.24 -32.25
N ASN A 107 -3.69 25.50 -31.87
CA ASN A 107 -2.58 25.08 -32.74
C ASN A 107 -1.87 26.26 -33.44
N GLU A 108 -1.85 27.42 -32.77
CA GLU A 108 -1.25 28.64 -33.29
C GLU A 108 0.07 28.97 -32.57
N LEU A 109 0.96 29.70 -33.27
CA LEU A 109 2.20 30.20 -32.70
C LEU A 109 1.88 31.44 -31.84
N ILE A 110 2.07 31.33 -30.52
CA ILE A 110 1.87 32.45 -29.58
C ILE A 110 3.02 33.46 -29.72
N LYS A 111 4.26 32.95 -29.61
CA LYS A 111 5.45 33.79 -29.49
C LYS A 111 6.68 33.03 -29.96
N ARG A 112 7.49 33.66 -30.80
CA ARG A 112 8.87 33.25 -31.07
C ARG A 112 9.79 34.09 -30.20
N VAL A 113 10.56 33.45 -29.33
CA VAL A 113 11.54 34.13 -28.49
C VAL A 113 12.93 33.76 -28.97
N GLU A 114 13.77 34.78 -29.12
CA GLU A 114 15.16 34.65 -29.47
C GLU A 114 16.02 34.61 -28.20
N ILE A 115 17.04 33.77 -28.19
CA ILE A 115 18.00 33.73 -27.10
C ILE A 115 19.15 34.68 -27.47
N ASP A 116 19.07 35.93 -27.00
CA ASP A 116 20.01 37.02 -27.32
C ASP A 116 21.49 36.60 -27.21
N SER A 117 21.82 35.74 -26.25
CA SER A 117 23.19 35.28 -25.98
C SER A 117 23.76 34.30 -27.03
N ILE A 118 22.89 33.58 -27.75
CA ILE A 118 23.27 32.52 -28.72
C ILE A 118 22.96 32.95 -30.16
N TYR A 119 22.46 34.18 -30.36
CA TYR A 119 22.03 34.63 -31.67
C TYR A 119 23.10 34.47 -32.76
N GLY A 120 22.69 33.87 -33.88
CA GLY A 120 23.55 33.60 -35.03
C GLY A 120 24.49 32.39 -34.88
N LYS A 121 24.53 31.72 -33.72
CA LYS A 121 25.33 30.51 -33.49
C LYS A 121 24.48 29.25 -33.68
N GLN A 122 25.09 28.20 -34.24
CA GLN A 122 24.41 26.92 -34.41
C GLN A 122 24.45 26.13 -33.09
N ILE A 123 23.30 25.61 -32.66
CA ILE A 123 23.20 24.74 -31.48
C ILE A 123 23.64 23.33 -31.88
N SER A 124 24.66 22.82 -31.20
CA SER A 124 25.23 21.49 -31.43
C SER A 124 24.74 20.46 -30.41
N SER A 125 24.35 20.89 -29.20
CA SER A 125 23.79 20.01 -28.18
C SER A 125 22.69 20.69 -27.36
N CYS A 126 21.69 19.91 -26.95
CA CYS A 126 20.66 20.36 -26.03
C CYS A 126 20.28 19.25 -25.05
N SER A 127 19.90 19.61 -23.83
CA SER A 127 19.26 18.70 -22.89
C SER A 127 18.32 19.45 -21.95
N LYS A 128 17.33 18.73 -21.42
CA LYS A 128 16.38 19.23 -20.44
C LYS A 128 16.69 18.67 -19.05
N SER A 129 16.42 19.46 -18.01
CA SER A 129 16.33 18.94 -16.64
C SER A 129 15.04 18.17 -16.42
N LEU A 130 15.11 17.11 -15.61
CA LEU A 130 13.96 16.23 -15.33
C LEU A 130 12.85 16.98 -14.58
N ASN A 131 13.22 17.81 -13.60
CA ASN A 131 12.25 18.44 -12.69
C ASN A 131 12.09 19.96 -12.88
N ASP A 132 13.12 20.69 -13.32
CA ASP A 132 13.18 22.14 -13.08
C ASP A 132 13.05 23.04 -14.33
N ASN A 133 12.47 22.57 -15.44
CA ASN A 133 12.33 23.36 -16.69
C ASN A 133 13.61 24.05 -17.21
N TYR A 134 14.78 23.70 -16.67
CA TYR A 134 16.06 24.16 -17.17
C TYR A 134 16.41 23.45 -18.47
N VAL A 135 16.98 24.18 -19.41
CA VAL A 135 17.49 23.66 -20.68
C VAL A 135 18.95 24.09 -20.83
N ALA A 136 19.82 23.13 -21.11
CA ALA A 136 21.23 23.36 -21.37
C ALA A 136 21.49 23.35 -22.87
N LEU A 137 22.12 24.39 -23.39
CA LEU A 137 22.41 24.60 -24.80
C LEU A 137 23.92 24.68 -25.03
N GLY A 138 24.45 23.80 -25.85
CA GLY A 138 25.83 23.85 -26.34
C GLY A 138 25.88 24.33 -27.78
N THR A 139 26.83 25.20 -28.10
CA THR A 139 26.99 25.80 -29.44
C THR A 139 28.19 25.20 -30.18
N SER A 140 28.17 25.34 -31.51
CA SER A 140 29.29 24.96 -32.41
C SER A 140 30.60 25.68 -32.08
N ASP A 141 30.52 26.84 -31.44
CA ASP A 141 31.68 27.73 -31.20
C ASP A 141 32.22 27.60 -29.75
N GLY A 142 31.81 26.56 -29.01
CA GLY A 142 32.32 26.25 -27.68
C GLY A 142 31.66 26.99 -26.51
N TYR A 143 30.54 27.68 -26.73
CA TYR A 143 29.76 28.31 -25.66
C TYR A 143 28.67 27.38 -25.13
N ILE A 144 28.38 27.53 -23.83
CA ILE A 144 27.23 26.90 -23.18
C ILE A 144 26.32 28.00 -22.61
N ALA A 145 25.02 27.85 -22.82
CA ALA A 145 23.99 28.63 -22.15
C ALA A 145 23.07 27.72 -21.35
N ALA A 146 22.71 28.14 -20.15
CA ALA A 146 21.64 27.53 -19.37
C ALA A 146 20.47 28.51 -19.33
N ILE A 147 19.30 28.05 -19.74
CA ILE A 147 18.07 28.83 -19.73
C ILE A 147 17.03 28.17 -18.84
N PHE A 148 16.19 28.98 -18.23
CA PHE A 148 15.02 28.56 -17.47
C PHE A 148 13.76 29.03 -18.22
N ILE A 149 12.83 28.10 -18.41
CA ILE A 149 11.55 28.40 -19.05
C ILE A 149 10.51 28.59 -17.96
N ALA A 150 10.14 29.85 -17.74
CA ALA A 150 9.15 30.29 -16.77
C ALA A 150 7.79 30.51 -17.43
N TYR A 151 6.72 30.22 -16.71
CA TYR A 151 5.35 30.48 -17.15
C TYR A 151 4.70 31.44 -16.16
N SER A 152 4.50 32.69 -16.55
CA SER A 152 3.82 33.68 -15.70
C SER A 152 2.33 33.67 -15.98
N ILE A 153 1.52 33.49 -14.94
CA ILE A 153 0.06 33.50 -15.06
C ILE A 153 -0.43 34.92 -14.80
N SER A 154 -1.18 35.48 -15.75
CA SER A 154 -1.93 36.72 -15.60
C SER A 154 -3.41 36.48 -15.87
N PHE A 155 -4.26 37.42 -15.49
CA PHE A 155 -5.70 37.36 -15.75
C PHE A 155 -6.12 38.60 -16.52
N ASP A 156 -6.88 38.40 -17.59
CA ASP A 156 -7.47 39.51 -18.34
C ASP A 156 -8.60 40.19 -17.54
N VAL A 157 -9.09 41.33 -18.03
CA VAL A 157 -10.21 42.10 -17.48
C VAL A 157 -11.48 41.24 -17.30
N ASN A 158 -11.63 40.18 -18.12
CA ASN A 158 -12.72 39.21 -18.03
C ASN A 158 -12.44 38.03 -17.09
N SER A 159 -11.37 38.07 -16.28
CA SER A 159 -10.90 36.96 -15.43
C SER A 159 -10.53 35.69 -16.19
N LEU A 160 -10.25 35.79 -17.49
CA LEU A 160 -9.68 34.68 -18.27
C LEU A 160 -8.19 34.55 -17.96
N ARG A 161 -7.75 33.32 -17.70
CA ARG A 161 -6.35 33.02 -17.40
C ARG A 161 -5.53 33.11 -18.68
N ILE A 162 -4.44 33.88 -18.65
CA ILE A 162 -3.46 33.98 -19.73
C ILE A 162 -2.12 33.51 -19.17
N ILE A 163 -1.55 32.47 -19.78
CA ILE A 163 -0.18 32.04 -19.49
C ILE A 163 0.76 32.75 -20.45
N GLU A 164 1.68 33.56 -19.94
CA GLU A 164 2.74 34.16 -20.73
C GLU A 164 4.07 33.43 -20.47
N PRO A 165 4.64 32.75 -21.49
CA PRO A 165 5.95 32.12 -21.36
C PRO A 165 7.07 33.17 -21.37
N LYS A 166 8.03 33.00 -20.48
CA LYS A 166 9.23 33.82 -20.32
C LYS A 166 10.47 32.94 -20.29
N ILE A 167 11.55 33.46 -20.86
CA ILE A 167 12.84 32.78 -20.86
C ILE A 167 13.78 33.60 -20.01
N GLU A 168 14.38 32.97 -19.01
CA GLU A 168 15.39 33.57 -18.15
C GLU A 168 16.74 32.93 -18.45
N LEU A 169 17.74 33.77 -18.74
CA LEU A 169 19.11 33.29 -18.90
C LEU A 169 19.70 33.07 -17.50
N VAL A 170 20.01 31.81 -17.18
CA VAL A 170 20.58 31.43 -15.89
C VAL A 170 22.09 31.62 -15.90
N ASP A 171 22.74 31.16 -16.97
CA ASP A 171 24.18 31.28 -17.14
C ASP A 171 24.57 31.24 -18.63
N TYR A 172 25.67 31.90 -18.97
CA TYR A 172 26.26 31.89 -20.31
C TYR A 172 27.76 32.12 -20.22
N PHE A 173 28.55 31.15 -20.70
CA PHE A 173 30.01 31.25 -20.69
C PHE A 173 30.66 30.46 -21.82
N LEU A 174 31.92 30.81 -22.08
CA LEU A 174 32.78 30.03 -22.96
C LEU A 174 33.27 28.79 -22.20
N ALA A 175 32.82 27.61 -22.62
CA ALA A 175 33.14 26.35 -21.96
C ALA A 175 34.51 25.82 -22.39
N ASP A 176 34.81 25.88 -23.69
CA ASP A 176 36.12 25.48 -24.22
C ASP A 176 36.90 26.71 -24.72
N THR A 177 38.09 26.94 -24.13
CA THR A 177 38.99 28.04 -24.54
C THR A 177 39.45 27.90 -25.99
N ASN A 178 39.47 26.68 -26.54
CA ASN A 178 39.80 26.38 -27.93
C ASN A 178 38.61 26.53 -28.88
N ARG A 179 37.43 26.95 -28.39
CA ARG A 179 36.18 27.14 -29.17
C ARG A 179 35.75 25.90 -29.96
N LEU A 180 35.99 24.73 -29.39
CA LEU A 180 35.58 23.46 -29.99
C LEU A 180 34.06 23.26 -29.84
N PRO A 181 33.38 22.63 -30.82
CA PRO A 181 31.96 22.34 -30.73
C PRO A 181 31.60 21.48 -29.50
N ILE A 182 30.53 21.86 -28.80
CA ILE A 182 30.02 21.10 -27.65
C ILE A 182 29.10 19.99 -28.15
N LYS A 183 29.45 18.73 -27.93
CA LYS A 183 28.69 17.56 -28.41
C LYS A 183 27.54 17.17 -27.48
N LYS A 184 27.73 17.34 -26.17
CA LYS A 184 26.73 17.04 -25.12
C LYS A 184 26.86 18.11 -24.04
N SER A 185 25.73 18.55 -23.50
CA SER A 185 25.64 19.53 -22.42
C SER A 185 24.49 19.13 -21.49
N ILE A 186 24.70 19.18 -20.18
CA ILE A 186 23.68 18.94 -19.15
C ILE A 186 23.81 20.00 -18.07
N PHE A 187 22.67 20.54 -17.64
CA PHE A 187 22.57 21.48 -16.54
C PHE A 187 21.69 20.88 -15.45
N ARG A 188 22.14 21.01 -14.20
CA ARG A 188 21.41 20.64 -12.98
C ARG A 188 21.58 21.75 -11.95
N ALA A 189 20.51 22.04 -11.22
CA ALA A 189 20.53 22.99 -10.11
C ALA A 189 19.76 22.40 -8.91
N PRO A 190 20.31 21.36 -8.26
CA PRO A 190 19.62 20.64 -7.17
C PRO A 190 19.21 21.53 -6.00
N TYR A 191 20.00 22.57 -5.75
CA TYR A 191 19.77 23.54 -4.69
C TYR A 191 19.90 24.94 -5.26
N GLN A 192 19.31 25.94 -4.61
CA GLN A 192 19.48 27.34 -5.00
C GLN A 192 20.96 27.74 -5.09
N ASP A 193 21.78 27.11 -4.25
CA ASP A 193 23.19 27.47 -4.05
C ASP A 193 24.17 26.57 -4.82
N LEU A 194 23.72 25.46 -5.43
CA LEU A 194 24.58 24.58 -6.22
C LEU A 194 24.06 24.44 -7.66
N LYS A 195 24.88 24.87 -8.63
CA LYS A 195 24.62 24.66 -10.05
C LYS A 195 25.73 23.81 -10.65
N THR A 196 25.38 22.80 -11.42
CA THR A 196 26.34 21.88 -12.05
C THR A 196 26.08 21.80 -13.54
N ILE A 197 27.16 21.94 -14.31
CA ILE A 197 27.17 21.89 -15.76
C ILE A 197 28.16 20.85 -16.20
N PHE A 198 27.66 19.85 -16.91
CA PHE A 198 28.49 18.87 -17.58
C PHE A 198 28.53 19.15 -19.06
N TYR A 199 29.70 19.01 -19.66
CA TYR A 199 29.83 19.10 -21.11
C TYR A 199 30.93 18.23 -21.68
N GLN A 200 30.74 17.87 -22.95
CA GLN A 200 31.70 17.13 -23.76
C GLN A 200 32.10 17.97 -24.96
N ASN A 201 33.41 18.14 -25.17
CA ASN A 201 33.94 18.84 -26.34
C ASN A 201 34.13 17.90 -27.55
N SER A 202 34.51 18.43 -28.70
CA SER A 202 34.70 17.64 -29.93
C SER A 202 35.80 16.59 -29.82
N ASP A 203 36.83 16.85 -28.99
CA ASP A 203 37.96 15.96 -28.69
C ASP A 203 37.61 14.82 -27.73
N ASN A 204 36.32 14.66 -27.44
CA ASN A 204 35.76 13.71 -26.49
C ASN A 204 36.20 13.94 -25.03
N LYS A 205 36.84 15.05 -24.66
CA LYS A 205 37.12 15.34 -23.25
C LYS A 205 35.84 15.73 -22.52
N LEU A 206 35.75 15.31 -21.26
CA LEU A 206 34.61 15.50 -20.39
C LEU A 206 34.97 16.49 -19.29
N PHE A 207 34.10 17.46 -19.06
CA PHE A 207 34.30 18.49 -18.07
C PHE A 207 33.06 18.61 -17.18
N LEU A 208 33.31 18.82 -15.90
CA LEU A 208 32.30 19.17 -14.91
C LEU A 208 32.63 20.56 -14.40
N LYS A 209 31.68 21.48 -14.50
CA LYS A 209 31.76 22.81 -13.91
C LYS A 209 30.68 22.96 -12.86
N SER A 210 31.06 23.19 -11.62
CA SER A 210 30.14 23.40 -10.51
C SER A 210 30.32 24.80 -9.94
N PHE A 211 29.20 25.45 -9.64
CA PHE A 211 29.13 26.76 -9.02
C PHE A 211 28.51 26.56 -7.65
N ASN A 212 29.28 26.87 -6.60
CA ASN A 212 28.80 26.89 -5.24
C ASN A 212 28.61 28.35 -4.82
N ILE A 213 27.38 28.73 -4.49
CA ILE A 213 26.99 30.10 -4.11
C ILE A 213 26.87 30.12 -2.59
N ASP A 214 27.93 30.52 -1.91
CA ASP A 214 27.89 30.69 -0.46
C ASP A 214 27.32 32.07 -0.12
N ARG A 215 26.16 32.08 0.55
CA ARG A 215 25.53 33.31 1.04
C ARG A 215 25.84 33.52 2.50
N ASN A 216 26.43 34.66 2.84
CA ASN A 216 26.63 35.03 4.23
C ASN A 216 25.29 35.46 4.86
N PHE A 217 24.76 34.62 5.76
CA PHE A 217 23.49 34.85 6.44
C PHE A 217 23.39 36.20 7.20
N LEU A 218 24.51 36.78 7.63
CA LEU A 218 24.53 38.02 8.42
C LEU A 218 24.66 39.28 7.56
N THR A 219 25.42 39.22 6.47
CA THR A 219 25.72 40.40 5.62
C THR A 219 24.92 40.42 4.32
N GLY A 220 24.39 39.27 3.88
CA GLY A 220 23.74 39.12 2.58
C GLY A 220 24.72 39.08 1.41
N ASP A 221 26.03 39.10 1.66
CA ASP A 221 27.04 38.98 0.60
C ASP A 221 27.04 37.56 0.04
N GLU A 222 27.06 37.45 -1.29
CA GLU A 222 27.20 36.18 -2.00
C GLU A 222 28.63 36.02 -2.50
N SER A 223 29.29 34.92 -2.14
CA SER A 223 30.53 34.48 -2.77
C SER A 223 30.24 33.28 -3.68
N VAL A 224 30.65 33.37 -4.93
CA VAL A 224 30.49 32.28 -5.90
C VAL A 224 31.84 31.62 -6.12
N ASP A 225 31.96 30.39 -5.63
CA ASP A 225 33.11 29.55 -5.92
C ASP A 225 32.83 28.71 -7.15
N ILE A 226 33.71 28.84 -8.16
CA ILE A 226 33.58 28.15 -9.44
C ILE A 226 34.67 27.08 -9.53
N PHE A 227 34.23 25.84 -9.70
CA PHE A 227 35.12 24.69 -9.85
C PHE A 227 34.95 24.09 -11.22
N THR A 228 36.07 23.72 -11.84
CA THR A 228 36.09 22.98 -13.10
C THR A 228 37.00 21.78 -12.93
N ALA A 229 36.47 20.59 -13.17
CA ALA A 229 37.19 19.33 -13.07
C ALA A 229 37.10 18.56 -14.39
N ASP A 230 38.24 17.97 -14.77
CA ASP A 230 38.32 17.06 -15.91
C ASP A 230 37.87 15.67 -15.45
N ILE A 231 36.93 15.07 -16.17
CA ILE A 231 36.50 13.70 -15.88
C ILE A 231 37.37 12.75 -16.72
N PRO A 232 38.22 11.93 -16.08
CA PRO A 232 39.12 11.04 -16.82
C PRO A 232 38.30 9.96 -17.53
N LEU A 233 38.47 9.84 -18.85
CA LEU A 233 37.87 8.78 -19.63
C LEU A 233 38.58 7.46 -19.38
N SER A 234 37.86 6.48 -18.84
CA SER A 234 38.36 5.12 -18.66
C SER A 234 38.39 4.29 -19.96
N THR A 235 37.79 4.77 -21.06
CA THR A 235 37.72 4.05 -22.34
C THR A 235 37.87 4.98 -23.54
N ASN A 236 38.43 4.47 -24.64
CA ASN A 236 38.51 5.16 -25.94
C ASN A 236 37.23 5.03 -26.79
N ASP A 237 36.14 4.54 -26.19
CA ASP A 237 34.90 4.30 -26.92
C ASP A 237 34.10 5.60 -27.14
N ILE A 238 33.27 5.63 -28.17
CA ILE A 238 32.46 6.79 -28.52
C ILE A 238 31.30 6.87 -27.54
N ILE A 239 31.18 8.02 -26.88
CA ILE A 239 30.07 8.34 -25.98
C ILE A 239 28.82 8.64 -26.81
N THR A 240 27.73 7.93 -26.52
CA THR A 240 26.46 8.06 -27.23
C THR A 240 25.41 8.81 -26.40
N SER A 241 25.32 8.50 -25.10
CA SER A 241 24.36 9.08 -24.15
C SER A 241 25.05 9.43 -22.84
N VAL A 242 24.63 10.51 -22.20
CA VAL A 242 25.11 10.90 -20.86
C VAL A 242 23.92 11.39 -20.04
N ASN A 243 23.91 11.10 -18.74
CA ASN A 243 22.95 11.64 -17.80
C ASN A 243 23.58 11.86 -16.42
N ILE A 244 23.04 12.83 -15.68
CA ILE A 244 23.41 13.15 -14.30
C ILE A 244 22.13 13.13 -13.47
N ASP A 245 22.22 12.55 -12.28
CA ASP A 245 21.14 12.61 -11.28
C ASP A 245 20.81 14.06 -10.89
N ASP A 246 19.64 14.28 -10.32
CA ASP A 246 19.19 15.63 -9.99
C ASP A 246 20.11 16.25 -8.94
N MET A 247 20.56 15.44 -7.97
CA MET A 247 21.50 15.83 -6.90
C MET A 247 22.92 16.13 -7.38
N SER A 248 23.24 15.88 -8.65
CA SER A 248 24.59 16.07 -9.23
C SER A 248 25.70 15.24 -8.55
N GLU A 249 25.37 14.07 -8.00
CA GLU A 249 26.30 13.15 -7.33
C GLU A 249 26.70 11.94 -8.19
N LYS A 250 25.94 11.62 -9.24
CA LYS A 250 26.09 10.41 -10.06
C LYS A 250 26.08 10.78 -11.54
N LEU A 251 27.12 10.36 -12.25
CA LEU A 251 27.23 10.51 -13.70
C LEU A 251 27.20 9.14 -14.37
N LEU A 252 26.31 8.99 -15.35
CA LEU A 252 26.17 7.79 -16.16
C LEU A 252 26.49 8.09 -17.62
N ILE A 253 27.34 7.26 -18.22
CA ILE A 253 27.78 7.41 -19.61
C ILE A 253 27.50 6.10 -20.36
N GLY A 254 26.72 6.18 -21.43
CA GLY A 254 26.50 5.11 -22.39
C GLY A 254 27.45 5.25 -23.58
N THR A 255 27.91 4.11 -24.08
CA THR A 255 28.91 4.03 -25.16
C THR A 255 28.39 3.30 -26.39
N LEU A 256 29.11 3.44 -27.50
CA LEU A 256 28.80 2.77 -28.77
C LEU A 256 29.01 1.25 -28.71
N SER A 257 29.98 0.75 -27.92
CA SER A 257 30.13 -0.70 -27.70
C SER A 257 29.01 -1.31 -26.86
N GLY A 258 28.25 -0.49 -26.13
CA GLY A 258 27.15 -0.93 -25.28
C GLY A 258 27.48 -0.97 -23.79
N LYS A 259 28.62 -0.40 -23.37
CA LYS A 259 29.00 -0.29 -21.96
C LYS A 259 28.33 0.92 -21.29
N ILE A 260 27.91 0.73 -20.04
CA ILE A 260 27.45 1.81 -19.17
C ILE A 260 28.52 2.06 -18.11
N LEU A 261 29.14 3.23 -18.14
CA LEU A 261 30.15 3.68 -17.19
C LEU A 261 29.49 4.50 -16.09
N TYR A 262 29.91 4.26 -14.85
CA TYR A 262 29.44 4.99 -13.69
C TYR A 262 30.58 5.75 -13.00
N TYR A 263 30.36 7.05 -12.79
CA TYR A 263 31.26 7.95 -12.07
C TYR A 263 30.54 8.58 -10.88
N SER A 264 31.23 8.69 -9.74
CA SER A 264 30.74 9.49 -8.61
C SER A 264 31.24 10.92 -8.71
N LEU A 265 30.29 11.85 -8.57
CA LEU A 265 30.47 13.30 -8.52
C LEU A 265 30.29 13.86 -7.10
N LYS A 266 30.14 13.01 -6.08
CA LYS A 266 29.98 13.45 -4.67
C LYS A 266 31.05 14.44 -4.22
N ASN A 267 32.25 14.29 -4.76
CA ASN A 267 33.30 15.28 -4.64
C ASN A 267 33.49 15.95 -6.02
N PRO A 268 32.94 17.17 -6.23
CA PRO A 268 33.01 17.86 -7.52
C PRO A 268 34.46 18.14 -7.98
N TYR A 269 35.39 18.24 -7.03
CA TYR A 269 36.81 18.51 -7.29
C TYR A 269 37.55 17.32 -7.90
N ASN A 270 37.07 16.10 -7.66
CA ASN A 270 37.72 14.89 -8.12
C ASN A 270 36.69 13.82 -8.49
N PRO A 271 36.07 13.93 -9.69
CA PRO A 271 35.18 12.91 -10.21
C PRO A 271 35.87 11.54 -10.27
N GLN A 272 35.30 10.54 -9.60
CA GLN A 272 35.90 9.20 -9.52
C GLN A 272 35.16 8.21 -10.42
N TYR A 273 35.92 7.52 -11.27
CA TYR A 273 35.42 6.35 -11.98
C TYR A 273 35.21 5.19 -11.00
N ILE A 274 34.01 4.61 -10.99
CA ILE A 274 33.68 3.51 -10.06
C ILE A 274 33.69 2.18 -10.79
N GLN A 275 32.84 1.99 -11.81
CA GLN A 275 32.69 0.70 -12.49
C GLN A 275 31.99 0.79 -13.84
N ILE A 276 32.07 -0.31 -14.61
CA ILE A 276 31.12 -0.64 -15.68
C ILE A 276 29.93 -1.37 -15.03
N ILE A 277 28.71 -0.87 -15.24
CA ILE A 277 27.49 -1.49 -14.69
C ILE A 277 27.09 -2.72 -15.52
N HIS A 278 27.05 -2.56 -16.84
CA HIS A 278 26.67 -3.63 -17.77
C HIS A 278 27.28 -3.40 -19.16
N ASP A 279 27.36 -4.48 -19.94
CA ASP A 279 27.78 -4.47 -21.35
C ASP A 279 26.71 -5.13 -22.22
N PHE A 280 26.00 -4.31 -22.98
CA PHE A 280 24.91 -4.74 -23.86
C PHE A 280 25.42 -5.31 -25.20
N ASN A 281 26.70 -5.14 -25.55
CA ASN A 281 27.27 -5.40 -26.87
C ASN A 281 26.55 -4.68 -28.04
N ASN A 282 25.69 -3.71 -27.74
CA ASN A 282 24.95 -2.91 -28.73
C ASN A 282 24.96 -1.45 -28.28
N PRO A 283 25.05 -0.48 -29.20
CA PRO A 283 25.04 0.93 -28.88
C PRO A 283 23.92 1.34 -27.92
N ILE A 284 24.29 2.01 -26.83
CA ILE A 284 23.33 2.66 -25.94
C ILE A 284 22.84 3.93 -26.63
N THR A 285 21.53 4.10 -26.75
CA THR A 285 20.96 5.24 -27.47
C THR A 285 20.39 6.29 -26.53
N SER A 286 19.75 5.86 -25.45
CA SER A 286 19.19 6.75 -24.43
C SER A 286 19.42 6.20 -23.03
N LEU A 287 19.65 7.09 -22.07
CA LEU A 287 19.91 6.77 -20.67
C LEU A 287 19.34 7.89 -19.81
N THR A 288 18.50 7.55 -18.84
CA THR A 288 17.93 8.52 -17.89
C THR A 288 17.64 7.91 -16.53
N PHE A 289 17.79 8.72 -15.48
CA PHE A 289 17.29 8.38 -14.16
C PHE A 289 15.77 8.49 -14.11
N ILE A 290 15.14 7.64 -13.31
CA ILE A 290 13.72 7.75 -12.94
C ILE A 290 13.62 8.64 -11.69
N LEU A 291 12.45 9.24 -11.45
CA LEU A 291 12.14 10.02 -10.26
C LEU A 291 12.75 9.41 -8.99
N GLY A 292 13.54 10.20 -8.26
CA GLY A 292 14.24 9.81 -7.03
C GLY A 292 15.65 9.23 -7.21
N ASP A 293 16.16 9.11 -8.45
CA ASP A 293 17.56 8.81 -8.78
C ASP A 293 18.15 7.52 -8.16
N GLN A 294 17.29 6.63 -7.68
CA GLN A 294 17.65 5.30 -7.20
C GLN A 294 17.80 4.30 -8.36
N THR A 295 17.03 4.50 -9.42
CA THR A 295 16.99 3.61 -10.58
C THR A 295 17.12 4.41 -11.86
N PHE A 296 17.86 3.87 -12.82
CA PHE A 296 17.91 4.41 -14.17
C PHE A 296 17.42 3.40 -15.19
N VAL A 297 16.96 3.92 -16.32
CA VAL A 297 16.49 3.15 -17.47
C VAL A 297 17.44 3.39 -18.64
N VAL A 298 17.72 2.32 -19.37
CA VAL A 298 18.57 2.35 -20.55
C VAL A 298 17.85 1.76 -21.75
N GLY A 299 17.93 2.47 -22.88
CA GLY A 299 17.49 2.03 -24.19
C GLY A 299 18.67 1.82 -25.13
N ASN A 300 18.59 0.79 -25.96
CA ASN A 300 19.64 0.48 -26.93
C ASN A 300 19.16 0.53 -28.39
N SER A 301 20.12 0.37 -29.30
CA SER A 301 19.90 0.36 -30.74
C SER A 301 19.09 -0.83 -31.27
N LYS A 302 18.91 -1.90 -30.50
CA LYS A 302 18.02 -3.03 -30.86
C LYS A 302 16.57 -2.83 -30.37
N GLY A 303 16.30 -1.76 -29.64
CA GLY A 303 15.00 -1.52 -29.02
C GLY A 303 14.82 -2.21 -27.66
N GLU A 304 15.88 -2.78 -27.08
CA GLU A 304 15.79 -3.34 -25.72
C GLU A 304 15.78 -2.24 -24.68
N LEU A 305 14.94 -2.42 -23.67
CA LEU A 305 14.70 -1.48 -22.59
C LEU A 305 14.87 -2.21 -21.26
N GLU A 306 15.83 -1.76 -20.46
CA GLU A 306 16.17 -2.37 -19.16
C GLU A 306 16.37 -1.28 -18.09
N SER A 307 16.14 -1.64 -16.83
CA SER A 307 16.43 -0.78 -15.68
C SER A 307 17.43 -1.41 -14.73
N TYR A 308 18.18 -0.54 -14.04
CA TYR A 308 19.18 -0.90 -13.06
C TYR A 308 18.98 -0.05 -11.82
N THR A 309 18.86 -0.70 -10.67
CA THR A 309 18.57 -0.06 -9.39
C THR A 309 19.79 -0.08 -8.49
N HIS A 310 19.86 0.89 -7.59
CA HIS A 310 20.86 0.97 -6.56
C HIS A 310 20.61 -0.10 -5.49
N TYR A 311 21.64 -0.87 -5.14
CA TYR A 311 21.58 -1.90 -4.11
C TYR A 311 22.75 -1.75 -3.14
N GLN A 312 22.48 -1.80 -1.84
CA GLN A 312 23.50 -1.71 -0.81
C GLN A 312 24.21 -3.07 -0.69
N ASP A 313 25.50 -3.09 -0.96
CA ASP A 313 26.34 -4.29 -0.91
C ASP A 313 27.29 -4.15 0.28
N SER A 314 27.02 -4.92 1.35
CA SER A 314 27.80 -4.88 2.60
C SER A 314 29.25 -5.34 2.43
N ASP A 315 29.56 -6.08 1.36
CA ASP A 315 30.88 -6.67 1.13
C ASP A 315 31.81 -5.76 0.31
N ASN A 316 31.28 -4.66 -0.25
CA ASN A 316 32.02 -3.79 -1.17
C ASN A 316 32.48 -2.49 -0.49
N HIS A 317 33.71 -2.04 -0.78
CA HIS A 317 34.33 -0.87 -0.11
C HIS A 317 33.60 0.46 -0.39
N HIS A 318 32.78 0.53 -1.46
CA HIS A 318 31.93 1.67 -1.80
C HIS A 318 30.50 1.57 -1.21
N GLY A 319 30.16 0.45 -0.56
CA GLY A 319 28.90 0.23 0.15
C GLY A 319 27.66 -0.05 -0.72
N TRP A 320 27.73 0.14 -2.04
CA TRP A 320 26.59 -0.03 -2.94
C TRP A 320 26.99 -0.28 -4.40
N LYS A 321 26.09 -0.89 -5.18
CA LYS A 321 26.28 -1.25 -6.59
C LYS A 321 24.96 -1.12 -7.36
N PHE A 322 25.04 -0.79 -8.65
CA PHE A 322 23.89 -0.90 -9.55
C PHE A 322 23.72 -2.36 -10.01
N VAL A 323 22.53 -2.91 -9.80
CA VAL A 323 22.16 -4.26 -10.21
C VAL A 323 20.98 -4.20 -11.18
N LYS A 324 20.90 -5.18 -12.09
CA LYS A 324 19.79 -5.28 -13.03
C LYS A 324 18.49 -5.41 -12.25
N PHE A 325 17.54 -4.53 -12.52
CA PHE A 325 16.27 -4.45 -11.83
C PHE A 325 15.15 -5.10 -12.63
N LYS A 326 14.82 -4.54 -13.81
CA LYS A 326 13.76 -5.08 -14.69
C LYS A 326 14.16 -5.03 -16.16
N LYS A 327 13.61 -5.98 -16.93
CA LYS A 327 13.59 -5.96 -18.39
C LYS A 327 12.17 -5.67 -18.83
N PHE A 328 12.00 -4.65 -19.67
CA PHE A 328 10.70 -4.26 -20.20
C PHE A 328 10.47 -4.88 -21.58
N GLN A 329 9.23 -4.79 -22.08
CA GLN A 329 8.92 -5.18 -23.44
C GLN A 329 9.76 -4.34 -24.42
N SER A 330 10.46 -5.01 -25.34
CA SER A 330 11.33 -4.35 -26.32
C SER A 330 10.51 -3.71 -27.45
N HIS A 331 11.05 -2.62 -28.00
CA HIS A 331 10.56 -2.00 -29.21
C HIS A 331 11.01 -2.78 -30.45
N ASN A 332 10.32 -2.58 -31.57
CA ASN A 332 10.72 -3.16 -32.86
C ASN A 332 11.85 -2.36 -33.54
N ALA A 333 12.17 -1.18 -33.01
CA ALA A 333 13.14 -0.24 -33.56
C ALA A 333 14.08 0.31 -32.47
N PRO A 334 15.23 0.89 -32.88
CA PRO A 334 16.13 1.58 -31.96
C PRO A 334 15.39 2.63 -31.11
N ILE A 335 15.59 2.59 -29.79
CA ILE A 335 15.07 3.62 -28.89
C ILE A 335 15.80 4.93 -29.16
N THR A 336 15.10 6.06 -29.19
CA THR A 336 15.70 7.36 -29.51
C THR A 336 15.63 8.34 -28.36
N SER A 337 14.50 8.41 -27.65
CA SER A 337 14.32 9.30 -26.51
C SER A 337 13.52 8.62 -25.40
N ILE A 338 13.79 9.03 -24.15
CA ILE A 338 13.09 8.59 -22.95
C ILE A 338 12.77 9.83 -22.14
N ALA A 339 11.50 10.03 -21.81
CA ALA A 339 11.03 11.11 -20.94
C ALA A 339 10.40 10.51 -19.68
N VAL A 340 10.65 11.13 -18.53
CA VAL A 340 10.26 10.60 -17.21
C VAL A 340 9.24 11.54 -16.57
N SER A 341 8.30 10.99 -15.82
CA SER A 341 7.36 11.76 -15.01
C SER A 341 8.05 12.35 -13.77
N SER A 342 7.71 13.59 -13.43
CA SER A 342 8.13 14.24 -12.18
C SER A 342 7.25 13.92 -10.97
N ARG A 343 6.18 13.13 -11.14
CA ARG A 343 5.21 12.83 -10.05
C ARG A 343 5.14 11.36 -9.65
N ASN A 344 5.45 10.45 -10.55
CA ASN A 344 5.43 9.03 -10.28
C ASN A 344 6.53 8.32 -11.08
N LYS A 345 6.67 7.01 -10.88
CA LYS A 345 7.72 6.21 -11.52
C LYS A 345 7.35 5.78 -12.95
N SER A 346 6.51 6.57 -13.64
CA SER A 346 6.15 6.35 -15.05
C SER A 346 7.13 7.06 -15.98
N PHE A 347 7.33 6.50 -17.16
CA PHE A 347 8.18 7.07 -18.20
C PHE A 347 7.71 6.64 -19.58
N ILE A 348 8.03 7.46 -20.58
CA ILE A 348 7.61 7.30 -21.96
C ILE A 348 8.86 7.08 -22.80
N VAL A 349 8.77 6.13 -23.73
CA VAL A 349 9.88 5.76 -24.61
C VAL A 349 9.42 5.89 -26.05
N GLY A 350 10.22 6.57 -26.86
CA GLY A 350 10.01 6.75 -28.29
C GLY A 350 11.09 6.04 -29.09
N ASP A 351 10.73 5.54 -30.26
CA ASP A 351 11.66 4.88 -31.16
C ASP A 351 11.86 5.57 -32.51
N ASN A 352 12.71 4.95 -33.33
CA ASN A 352 13.12 5.47 -34.63
C ASN A 352 12.06 5.31 -35.73
N ILE A 353 11.00 4.52 -35.53
CA ILE A 353 9.88 4.38 -36.48
C ILE A 353 8.73 5.31 -36.09
N GLY A 354 8.72 5.78 -34.85
CA GLY A 354 7.73 6.70 -34.31
C GLY A 354 6.84 6.07 -33.24
N ASP A 355 7.01 4.79 -32.90
CA ASP A 355 6.19 4.19 -31.83
C ASP A 355 6.57 4.80 -30.49
N ILE A 356 5.55 5.15 -29.71
CA ILE A 356 5.69 5.76 -28.39
C ILE A 356 4.87 4.94 -27.40
N PHE A 357 5.52 4.45 -26.36
CA PHE A 357 4.86 3.66 -25.32
C PHE A 357 5.10 4.25 -23.94
N LEU A 358 4.08 4.15 -23.08
CA LEU A 358 4.13 4.49 -21.66
C LEU A 358 4.44 3.23 -20.85
N TYR A 359 5.42 3.31 -19.95
CA TYR A 359 5.84 2.26 -19.03
C TYR A 359 5.75 2.76 -17.59
N HIS A 360 5.64 1.81 -16.65
CA HIS A 360 5.77 2.09 -15.22
C HIS A 360 6.83 1.18 -14.59
N LEU A 361 7.74 1.78 -13.81
CA LEU A 361 8.90 1.07 -13.23
C LEU A 361 8.48 -0.06 -12.29
N THR A 362 7.61 0.22 -11.31
CA THR A 362 7.20 -0.74 -10.26
C THR A 362 6.41 -1.93 -10.81
N THR A 363 5.50 -1.72 -11.76
CA THR A 363 4.75 -2.83 -12.39
C THR A 363 5.68 -3.62 -13.32
N GLY A 364 6.58 -2.93 -14.02
CA GLY A 364 7.43 -3.51 -15.08
C GLY A 364 6.70 -3.69 -16.41
N ASP A 365 5.49 -3.15 -16.51
CA ASP A 365 4.59 -3.38 -17.64
C ASP A 365 4.58 -2.19 -18.60
N ARG A 366 4.30 -2.48 -19.88
CA ARG A 366 3.91 -1.48 -20.88
C ARG A 366 2.44 -1.14 -20.67
N ILE A 367 2.17 0.05 -20.18
CA ILE A 367 0.84 0.50 -19.77
C ILE A 367 -0.01 0.86 -20.99
N LEU A 368 0.55 1.65 -21.91
CA LEU A 368 -0.21 2.24 -23.02
C LEU A 368 0.67 2.40 -24.27
N ASP A 369 0.04 2.19 -25.43
CA ASP A 369 0.54 2.61 -26.75
C ASP A 369 -0.08 3.96 -27.07
N LEU A 370 0.75 4.99 -27.21
CA LEU A 370 0.30 6.36 -27.49
C LEU A 370 -0.08 6.57 -28.96
N ASN A 371 -0.31 5.49 -29.73
CA ASN A 371 -0.69 5.53 -31.15
C ASN A 371 0.26 6.40 -32.00
N GLY A 372 1.55 6.39 -31.64
CA GLY A 372 2.60 7.21 -32.27
C GLY A 372 3.02 6.77 -33.68
N ARG A 373 2.38 5.77 -34.30
CA ARG A 373 2.75 5.13 -35.58
C ARG A 373 2.78 6.08 -36.78
N THR A 374 3.82 6.88 -36.85
CA THR A 374 3.86 8.07 -37.71
C THR A 374 4.93 7.94 -38.79
N ASN A 375 5.63 6.80 -38.82
CA ASN A 375 6.69 6.45 -39.76
C ASN A 375 7.85 7.48 -39.77
N HIS A 376 7.93 8.31 -38.74
CA HIS A 376 8.93 9.35 -38.57
C HIS A 376 9.65 9.13 -37.23
N LYS A 377 10.95 9.38 -37.22
CA LYS A 377 11.78 9.19 -36.04
C LYS A 377 11.36 10.15 -34.93
N VAL A 378 11.19 9.64 -33.71
CA VAL A 378 11.03 10.50 -32.51
C VAL A 378 12.38 11.14 -32.19
N ILE A 379 12.44 12.48 -32.26
CA ILE A 379 13.62 13.27 -31.88
C ILE A 379 13.67 13.40 -30.37
N ASP A 380 12.57 13.86 -29.77
CA ASP A 380 12.50 14.17 -28.35
C ASP A 380 11.09 13.97 -27.80
N LEU A 381 11.01 13.76 -26.49
CA LEU A 381 9.78 13.53 -25.75
C LEU A 381 9.73 14.43 -24.52
N ALA A 382 8.53 14.91 -24.20
CA ALA A 382 8.27 15.61 -22.95
C ALA A 382 7.10 14.95 -22.23
N PHE A 383 7.28 14.61 -20.96
CA PHE A 383 6.17 14.24 -20.08
C PHE A 383 5.62 15.53 -19.47
N ALA A 384 4.29 15.70 -19.47
CA ALA A 384 3.66 16.80 -18.76
C ALA A 384 3.98 16.73 -17.26
N PRO A 385 4.25 17.85 -16.58
CA PRO A 385 4.59 17.88 -15.14
C PRO A 385 3.51 17.29 -14.21
N LYS A 386 2.27 17.17 -14.67
CA LYS A 386 1.16 16.53 -13.93
C LYS A 386 1.00 15.04 -14.20
N ALA A 387 1.86 14.45 -15.03
CA ALA A 387 1.78 13.06 -15.45
C ALA A 387 0.48 12.67 -16.19
N ASP A 388 -0.24 13.66 -16.73
CA ASP A 388 -1.55 13.54 -17.37
C ASP A 388 -1.51 13.84 -18.88
N GLY A 389 -0.31 13.89 -19.44
CA GLY A 389 -0.09 14.10 -20.87
C GLY A 389 1.37 13.96 -21.27
N ALA A 390 1.59 13.94 -22.58
CA ALA A 390 2.90 13.80 -23.18
C ALA A 390 2.97 14.52 -24.52
N SER A 391 4.17 14.94 -24.89
CA SER A 391 4.45 15.51 -26.21
C SER A 391 5.60 14.79 -26.89
N ALA A 392 5.48 14.64 -28.20
CA ALA A 392 6.47 13.98 -29.03
C ALA A 392 6.82 14.84 -30.24
N LEU A 393 8.11 15.12 -30.38
CA LEU A 393 8.68 15.84 -31.50
C LEU A 393 9.27 14.85 -32.50
N LEU A 394 8.83 14.94 -33.76
CA LEU A 394 9.23 14.03 -34.83
C LEU A 394 10.21 14.66 -35.82
N SER A 395 10.88 13.81 -36.59
CA SER A 395 11.90 14.21 -37.57
C SER A 395 11.41 15.07 -38.72
N ASP A 396 10.11 15.00 -39.02
CA ASP A 396 9.43 15.86 -40.00
C ASP A 396 9.04 17.23 -39.41
N GLY A 397 9.41 17.52 -38.16
CA GLY A 397 9.04 18.74 -37.45
C GLY A 397 7.57 18.75 -36.99
N SER A 398 6.89 17.62 -36.99
CA SER A 398 5.57 17.50 -36.37
C SER A 398 5.71 17.34 -34.84
N LEU A 399 4.93 18.10 -34.08
CA LEU A 399 4.76 17.96 -32.64
C LEU A 399 3.38 17.37 -32.37
N PHE A 400 3.33 16.24 -31.68
CA PHE A 400 2.10 15.61 -31.23
C PHE A 400 1.96 15.72 -29.73
N ASN A 401 0.76 16.10 -29.30
CA ASN A 401 0.40 16.07 -27.89
C ASN A 401 -0.66 15.01 -27.65
N PHE A 402 -0.47 14.32 -26.53
CA PHE A 402 -1.32 13.24 -26.06
C PHE A 402 -1.80 13.61 -24.67
N ASP A 403 -3.11 13.54 -24.47
CA ASP A 403 -3.68 13.47 -23.13
C ASP A 403 -3.67 12.03 -22.67
N ILE A 404 -3.30 11.82 -21.40
CA ILE A 404 -3.25 10.52 -20.77
C ILE A 404 -4.34 10.49 -19.70
N GLU A 405 -5.41 9.75 -19.98
CA GLU A 405 -6.53 9.55 -19.07
C GLU A 405 -6.40 8.20 -18.36
N GLY A 406 -6.58 8.20 -17.04
CA GLY A 406 -6.41 7.02 -16.19
C GLY A 406 -5.11 7.05 -15.39
N GLN A 407 -5.19 7.64 -14.20
CA GLN A 407 -4.04 8.08 -13.38
C GLN A 407 -3.37 6.96 -12.55
N HIS A 408 -3.85 5.72 -12.64
CA HIS A 408 -3.48 4.64 -11.72
C HIS A 408 -2.45 3.67 -12.31
N THR A 409 -1.38 4.20 -12.91
CA THR A 409 -0.33 3.40 -13.58
C THR A 409 0.46 2.50 -12.62
N GLU A 410 0.44 2.79 -11.33
CA GLU A 410 1.03 1.99 -10.24
C GLU A 410 0.22 0.72 -9.92
N PHE A 411 -1.05 0.66 -10.35
CA PHE A 411 -1.95 -0.44 -10.05
C PHE A 411 -1.93 -1.52 -11.13
N THR A 412 -1.71 -2.76 -10.70
CA THR A 412 -2.04 -3.97 -11.44
C THR A 412 -2.51 -5.04 -10.45
N PHE A 413 -3.24 -6.06 -10.91
CA PHE A 413 -3.56 -7.20 -10.04
C PHE A 413 -2.30 -7.88 -9.49
N LYS A 414 -1.19 -7.81 -10.22
CA LYS A 414 0.11 -8.31 -9.77
C LYS A 414 0.70 -7.45 -8.64
N THR A 415 0.58 -6.12 -8.67
CA THR A 415 1.10 -5.27 -7.58
C THR A 415 0.31 -5.40 -6.28
N VAL A 416 -0.97 -5.77 -6.40
CA VAL A 416 -1.86 -5.93 -5.24
C VAL A 416 -1.81 -7.34 -4.64
N PHE A 417 -1.73 -8.38 -5.48
CA PHE A 417 -1.84 -9.77 -5.02
C PHE A 417 -0.60 -10.64 -5.29
N GLY A 418 0.33 -10.16 -6.12
CA GLY A 418 1.59 -10.83 -6.44
C GLY A 418 2.78 -10.27 -5.67
N LYS A 419 3.91 -10.97 -5.77
CA LYS A 419 5.19 -10.46 -5.29
C LYS A 419 5.75 -9.46 -6.28
N VAL A 420 6.24 -8.33 -5.77
CA VAL A 420 6.84 -7.25 -6.58
C VAL A 420 8.25 -7.02 -6.10
N LEU A 421 9.17 -6.85 -7.05
CA LEU A 421 10.51 -6.37 -6.78
C LEU A 421 10.47 -4.84 -6.77
N TYR A 422 10.80 -4.25 -5.62
CA TYR A 422 10.83 -2.82 -5.34
C TYR A 422 12.27 -2.29 -5.32
N GLU A 423 12.45 -0.98 -5.46
CA GLU A 423 13.76 -0.33 -5.42
C GLU A 423 14.48 -0.66 -4.10
N GLY A 424 15.76 -1.04 -4.18
CA GLY A 424 16.58 -1.44 -3.03
C GLY A 424 16.33 -2.86 -2.48
N TYR A 425 15.31 -3.58 -2.95
CA TYR A 425 15.03 -4.95 -2.51
C TYR A 425 15.86 -5.96 -3.31
N LYS A 426 16.31 -7.02 -2.63
CA LYS A 426 17.03 -8.14 -3.26
C LYS A 426 16.09 -9.06 -4.05
N ASP A 427 14.95 -9.37 -3.45
CA ASP A 427 13.98 -10.33 -3.94
C ASP A 427 12.58 -9.72 -3.97
N ALA A 428 11.71 -10.27 -4.82
CA ALA A 428 10.32 -9.83 -4.90
C ALA A 428 9.55 -10.26 -3.64
N ASP A 429 8.77 -9.35 -3.06
CA ASP A 429 8.05 -9.60 -1.81
C ASP A 429 6.65 -8.96 -1.77
N TYR A 430 5.88 -9.31 -0.74
CA TYR A 430 4.57 -8.75 -0.43
C TYR A 430 4.72 -7.62 0.59
N VAL A 431 4.71 -6.37 0.11
CA VAL A 431 4.91 -5.22 0.99
C VAL A 431 3.75 -4.25 0.87
N TRP A 432 3.20 -3.85 2.02
CA TRP A 432 2.29 -2.72 2.13
C TRP A 432 3.03 -1.54 2.76
N GLN A 433 3.18 -0.46 1.99
CA GLN A 433 3.76 0.80 2.44
C GLN A 433 3.26 1.90 1.50
N SER A 434 2.27 2.66 1.96
CA SER A 434 1.58 3.65 1.15
C SER A 434 2.23 5.03 1.16
N THR A 435 3.04 5.34 2.17
CA THR A 435 3.72 6.63 2.33
C THR A 435 5.21 6.45 2.63
N GLY A 436 5.99 7.44 2.22
CA GLY A 436 7.43 7.56 2.48
C GLY A 436 7.76 8.91 3.10
N GLY A 437 9.04 9.12 3.42
CA GLY A 437 9.53 10.39 3.96
C GLY A 437 9.73 11.49 2.91
N THR A 438 9.52 11.17 1.63
CA THR A 438 9.81 12.01 0.47
C THR A 438 8.78 11.79 -0.63
N ASP A 439 8.59 12.78 -1.52
CA ASP A 439 7.59 12.73 -2.60
C ASP A 439 7.98 11.79 -3.76
N ASP A 440 9.26 11.44 -3.88
CA ASP A 440 9.81 10.50 -4.87
C ASP A 440 9.68 9.02 -4.43
N PHE A 441 8.99 8.77 -3.33
CA PHE A 441 8.78 7.46 -2.75
C PHE A 441 8.07 6.49 -3.72
N GLU A 442 8.50 5.22 -3.73
CA GLU A 442 7.83 4.17 -4.48
C GLU A 442 6.71 3.53 -3.64
N PRO A 443 5.41 3.81 -3.95
CA PRO A 443 4.31 3.27 -3.18
C PRO A 443 4.14 1.75 -3.37
N LYS A 444 3.88 1.05 -2.28
CA LYS A 444 3.75 -0.42 -2.23
C LYS A 444 2.35 -0.82 -1.77
N PHE A 445 1.56 -1.38 -2.69
CA PHE A 445 0.13 -1.62 -2.48
C PHE A 445 -0.27 -3.10 -2.30
N SER A 446 0.63 -3.95 -1.78
CA SER A 446 0.30 -5.37 -1.62
C SER A 446 -0.77 -5.59 -0.53
N LEU A 447 -1.91 -6.15 -0.89
CA LEU A 447 -2.99 -6.48 0.06
C LEU A 447 -2.78 -7.82 0.76
N MET A 448 -1.80 -8.61 0.33
CA MET A 448 -1.51 -9.94 0.89
C MET A 448 -1.17 -9.90 2.39
N PRO A 449 -0.30 -9.01 2.89
CA PRO A 449 -0.03 -8.91 4.32
C PRO A 449 -1.26 -8.47 5.13
N LEU A 450 -2.14 -7.64 4.54
CA LEU A 450 -3.36 -7.17 5.20
C LEU A 450 -4.43 -8.27 5.32
N LEU A 451 -4.60 -9.05 4.25
CA LEU A 451 -5.43 -10.25 4.24
C LEU A 451 -4.91 -11.26 5.27
N PHE A 452 -3.60 -11.51 5.25
CA PHE A 452 -2.94 -12.41 6.17
C PHE A 452 -3.15 -11.97 7.62
N GLY A 453 -2.94 -10.69 7.93
CA GLY A 453 -3.19 -10.14 9.27
C GLY A 453 -4.65 -10.29 9.70
N THR A 454 -5.60 -10.08 8.80
CA THR A 454 -7.05 -10.26 9.09
C THR A 454 -7.37 -11.71 9.47
N LEU A 455 -6.80 -12.68 8.74
CA LEU A 455 -6.97 -14.10 9.03
C LEU A 455 -6.22 -14.52 10.31
N LYS A 456 -4.98 -14.05 10.50
CA LYS A 456 -4.15 -14.31 11.69
C LYS A 456 -4.86 -13.85 12.97
N GLY A 457 -5.33 -12.60 12.98
CA GLY A 457 -6.05 -12.03 14.13
C GLY A 457 -7.36 -12.78 14.43
N THR A 458 -8.14 -13.07 13.39
CA THR A 458 -9.38 -13.84 13.51
C THR A 458 -9.12 -15.25 14.04
N PHE A 459 -8.08 -15.92 13.54
CA PHE A 459 -7.70 -17.26 13.95
C PHE A 459 -7.34 -17.30 15.45
N PHE A 460 -6.46 -16.41 15.92
CA PHE A 460 -6.09 -16.37 17.34
C PHE A 460 -7.24 -15.98 18.24
N ALA A 461 -8.10 -15.06 17.81
CA ALA A 461 -9.30 -14.71 18.55
C ALA A 461 -10.26 -15.91 18.71
N LEU A 462 -10.50 -16.67 17.64
CA LEU A 462 -11.35 -17.86 17.71
C LEU A 462 -10.71 -19.01 18.49
N LEU A 463 -9.39 -19.18 18.37
CA LEU A 463 -8.65 -20.18 19.14
C LEU A 463 -8.88 -20.00 20.64
N PHE A 464 -8.97 -18.74 21.09
CA PHE A 464 -9.31 -18.40 22.47
C PHE A 464 -10.82 -18.44 22.74
N ALA A 465 -11.63 -17.80 21.91
CA ALA A 465 -13.05 -17.60 22.17
C ALA A 465 -13.89 -18.88 22.05
N VAL A 466 -13.65 -19.71 21.03
CA VAL A 466 -14.50 -20.87 20.72
C VAL A 466 -14.46 -21.90 21.84
N PRO A 467 -13.31 -22.37 22.35
CA PRO A 467 -13.30 -23.34 23.44
C PRO A 467 -13.98 -22.80 24.69
N ILE A 468 -13.68 -21.55 25.08
CA ILE A 468 -14.22 -20.94 26.30
C ILE A 468 -15.74 -20.75 26.20
N ALA A 469 -16.21 -20.17 25.09
CA ALA A 469 -17.63 -19.89 24.90
C ALA A 469 -18.46 -21.18 24.77
N LEU A 470 -17.97 -22.18 24.01
CA LEU A 470 -18.69 -23.44 23.82
C LEU A 470 -18.72 -24.29 25.08
N LEU A 471 -17.57 -24.48 25.74
CA LEU A 471 -17.53 -25.26 26.99
C LEU A 471 -18.33 -24.54 28.09
N GLY A 472 -18.25 -23.21 28.14
CA GLY A 472 -19.09 -22.39 29.01
C GLY A 472 -20.58 -22.63 28.74
N ALA A 473 -21.02 -22.56 27.48
CA ALA A 473 -22.42 -22.75 27.10
C ALA A 473 -22.93 -24.17 27.39
N ILE A 474 -22.11 -25.20 27.14
CA ILE A 474 -22.44 -26.60 27.46
C ILE A 474 -22.58 -26.77 28.97
N TYR A 475 -21.65 -26.21 29.75
CA TYR A 475 -21.67 -26.30 31.20
C TYR A 475 -22.88 -25.58 31.81
N THR A 476 -23.17 -24.36 31.37
CA THR A 476 -24.29 -23.55 31.88
C THR A 476 -25.65 -24.16 31.51
N ALA A 477 -25.77 -24.74 30.30
CA ALA A 477 -27.01 -25.35 29.85
C ALA A 477 -27.32 -26.69 30.53
N LEU A 478 -26.29 -27.52 30.78
CA LEU A 478 -26.50 -28.94 31.12
C LEU A 478 -26.10 -29.35 32.53
N PHE A 479 -25.13 -28.67 33.12
CA PHE A 479 -24.50 -29.10 34.38
C PHE A 479 -24.70 -28.10 35.53
N MET A 480 -24.83 -26.81 35.22
CA MET A 480 -24.91 -25.74 36.21
C MET A 480 -26.25 -25.69 36.96
N ASN A 481 -26.20 -25.36 38.26
CA ASN A 481 -27.40 -25.11 39.05
C ASN A 481 -28.10 -23.81 38.59
N LYS A 482 -29.44 -23.83 38.56
CA LYS A 482 -30.30 -22.70 38.18
C LYS A 482 -29.88 -21.38 38.84
N LYS A 483 -29.62 -21.37 40.15
CA LYS A 483 -29.25 -20.13 40.87
C LYS A 483 -27.95 -19.48 40.37
N VAL A 484 -26.96 -20.31 40.02
CA VAL A 484 -25.67 -19.83 39.52
C VAL A 484 -25.81 -19.33 38.08
N ARG A 485 -26.59 -20.04 37.27
CA ARG A 485 -26.88 -19.66 35.88
C ARG A 485 -27.62 -18.33 35.78
N ASP A 486 -28.59 -18.09 36.66
CA ASP A 486 -29.37 -16.85 36.71
C ASP A 486 -28.49 -15.61 36.97
N PHE A 487 -27.24 -15.78 37.44
CA PHE A 487 -26.23 -14.73 37.54
C PHE A 487 -25.23 -14.72 36.36
N ILE A 488 -24.73 -15.89 35.95
CA ILE A 488 -23.68 -16.00 34.91
C ILE A 488 -24.19 -15.61 33.52
N LYS A 489 -25.39 -16.06 33.12
CA LYS A 489 -25.92 -15.79 31.77
C LYS A 489 -26.06 -14.27 31.51
N PRO A 490 -26.72 -13.48 32.38
CA PRO A 490 -26.78 -12.03 32.21
C PRO A 490 -25.42 -11.36 32.21
N THR A 491 -24.46 -11.84 33.01
CA THR A 491 -23.10 -11.28 33.07
C THR A 491 -22.38 -11.44 31.73
N ILE A 492 -22.46 -12.62 31.11
CA ILE A 492 -21.84 -12.87 29.80
C ILE A 492 -22.53 -12.05 28.71
N GLU A 493 -23.86 -11.94 28.74
CA GLU A 493 -24.59 -11.09 27.80
C GLU A 493 -24.22 -9.61 27.95
N MET A 494 -24.03 -9.12 29.17
CA MET A 494 -23.56 -7.76 29.45
C MET A 494 -22.16 -7.49 28.89
N MET A 495 -21.28 -8.49 28.82
CA MET A 495 -19.95 -8.34 28.23
C MET A 495 -20.03 -7.92 26.75
N ALA A 496 -21.11 -8.27 26.03
CA ALA A 496 -21.31 -7.88 24.64
C ALA A 496 -21.57 -6.37 24.46
N ALA A 497 -22.01 -5.69 25.52
CA ALA A 497 -22.32 -4.26 25.50
C ALA A 497 -21.08 -3.37 25.66
N LEU A 498 -19.92 -3.95 25.98
CA LEU A 498 -18.67 -3.20 26.12
C LEU A 498 -18.23 -2.63 24.76
N PRO A 499 -17.95 -1.32 24.66
CA PRO A 499 -17.46 -0.72 23.42
C PRO A 499 -16.12 -1.33 22.99
N SER A 500 -16.01 -1.73 21.72
CA SER A 500 -14.79 -2.37 21.21
C SER A 500 -13.56 -1.46 21.29
N VAL A 501 -13.74 -0.14 21.11
CA VAL A 501 -12.69 0.87 21.30
C VAL A 501 -12.11 0.81 22.72
N VAL A 502 -12.95 0.66 23.74
CA VAL A 502 -12.49 0.59 25.14
C VAL A 502 -11.69 -0.70 25.37
N ILE A 503 -12.14 -1.82 24.81
CA ILE A 503 -11.43 -3.10 24.89
C ILE A 503 -10.06 -3.01 24.18
N GLY A 504 -10.02 -2.44 22.98
CA GLY A 504 -8.78 -2.22 22.21
C GLY A 504 -7.78 -1.32 22.93
N PHE A 505 -8.27 -0.22 23.50
CA PHE A 505 -7.48 0.73 24.27
C PHE A 505 -6.88 0.06 25.52
N LEU A 506 -7.68 -0.65 26.31
CA LEU A 506 -7.21 -1.40 27.47
C LEU A 506 -6.23 -2.52 27.07
N ALA A 507 -6.46 -3.18 25.94
CA ALA A 507 -5.56 -4.19 25.44
C ALA A 507 -4.18 -3.61 25.09
N GLY A 508 -4.13 -2.47 24.40
CA GLY A 508 -2.88 -1.83 23.99
C GLY A 508 -2.10 -1.15 25.12
N ILE A 509 -2.78 -0.53 26.08
CA ILE A 509 -2.12 0.27 27.15
C ILE A 509 -1.93 -0.52 28.44
N TRP A 510 -2.81 -1.47 28.76
CA TRP A 510 -2.75 -2.20 30.02
C TRP A 510 -2.36 -3.67 29.84
N LEU A 511 -3.04 -4.41 28.94
CA LEU A 511 -2.77 -5.84 28.76
C LEU A 511 -1.39 -6.09 28.13
N ALA A 512 -1.06 -5.38 27.05
CA ALA A 512 0.19 -5.56 26.32
C ALA A 512 1.45 -5.34 27.20
N PRO A 513 1.55 -4.28 28.03
CA PRO A 513 2.68 -4.15 28.95
C PRO A 513 2.73 -5.19 30.07
N ILE A 514 1.57 -5.69 30.54
CA ILE A 514 1.54 -6.76 31.53
C ILE A 514 2.06 -8.06 30.93
N LEU A 515 1.59 -8.42 29.74
CA LEU A 515 2.06 -9.61 29.03
C LEU A 515 3.55 -9.52 28.73
N ASP A 516 4.04 -8.37 28.28
CA ASP A 516 5.46 -8.12 28.01
C ASP A 516 6.37 -8.34 29.23
N LYS A 517 5.88 -8.06 30.45
CA LYS A 517 6.62 -8.28 31.70
C LYS A 517 6.49 -9.69 32.26
N PHE A 518 5.35 -10.34 32.05
CA PHE A 518 5.01 -11.62 32.71
C PHE A 518 4.87 -12.79 31.73
N LEU A 519 5.53 -12.73 30.57
CA LEU A 519 5.49 -13.75 29.53
C LEU A 519 5.81 -15.18 30.05
N PRO A 520 6.94 -15.41 30.76
CA PRO A 520 7.25 -16.74 31.30
C PRO A 520 6.22 -17.18 32.37
N ALA A 521 5.80 -16.24 33.22
CA ALA A 521 4.78 -16.47 34.24
C ALA A 521 3.42 -16.86 33.61
N MET A 522 3.05 -16.32 32.46
CA MET A 522 1.79 -16.67 31.78
C MET A 522 1.79 -18.13 31.29
N ASN A 523 2.92 -18.62 30.75
CA ASN A 523 3.04 -20.02 30.36
C ASN A 523 2.98 -20.95 31.58
N LEU A 524 3.62 -20.57 32.69
CA LEU A 524 3.55 -21.30 33.96
C LEU A 524 2.14 -21.30 34.55
N PHE A 525 1.41 -20.20 34.43
CA PHE A 525 0.04 -20.10 34.90
C PHE A 525 -0.84 -21.18 34.28
N ILE A 526 -0.78 -21.38 32.96
CA ILE A 526 -1.55 -22.42 32.26
C ILE A 526 -1.22 -23.80 32.83
N ILE A 527 0.06 -24.11 33.04
CA ILE A 527 0.52 -25.40 33.56
C ILE A 527 0.06 -25.61 35.00
N ILE A 528 0.26 -24.63 35.88
CA ILE A 528 -0.09 -24.70 37.30
C ILE A 528 -1.61 -24.78 37.47
N SER A 529 -2.38 -23.99 36.71
CA SER A 529 -3.85 -24.07 36.73
C SER A 529 -4.32 -25.48 36.35
N LEU A 530 -3.74 -26.08 35.31
CA LEU A 530 -4.11 -27.42 34.84
C LEU A 530 -3.74 -28.51 35.86
N LEU A 531 -2.59 -28.39 36.51
CA LEU A 531 -2.18 -29.30 37.58
C LEU A 531 -3.09 -29.18 38.81
N LEU A 532 -3.33 -27.97 39.31
CA LEU A 532 -4.16 -27.76 40.50
C LEU A 532 -5.61 -28.16 40.27
N THR A 533 -6.17 -27.86 39.09
CA THR A 533 -7.53 -28.32 38.74
C THR A 533 -7.61 -29.85 38.67
N THR A 534 -6.58 -30.51 38.13
CA THR A 534 -6.49 -31.98 38.13
C THR A 534 -6.41 -32.55 39.54
N ILE A 535 -5.65 -31.92 40.44
CA ILE A 535 -5.56 -32.32 41.86
C ILE A 535 -6.92 -32.18 42.54
N VAL A 536 -7.60 -31.04 42.38
CA VAL A 536 -8.94 -30.83 42.94
C VAL A 536 -9.93 -31.85 42.39
N PHE A 537 -9.85 -32.17 41.10
CA PHE A 537 -10.66 -33.21 40.48
C PHE A 537 -10.38 -34.60 41.10
N ILE A 538 -9.11 -34.98 41.28
CA ILE A 538 -8.73 -36.26 41.90
C ILE A 538 -9.23 -36.35 43.34
N ILE A 539 -9.06 -35.29 44.15
CA ILE A 539 -9.56 -35.25 45.53
C ILE A 539 -11.07 -35.44 45.55
N ASN A 540 -11.80 -34.74 44.69
CA ASN A 540 -13.25 -34.87 44.60
C ASN A 540 -13.67 -36.28 44.15
N PHE A 541 -12.97 -36.87 43.18
CA PHE A 541 -13.22 -38.22 42.69
C PHE A 541 -13.01 -39.28 43.78
N LEU A 542 -11.94 -39.17 44.58
CA LEU A 542 -11.65 -40.08 45.70
C LEU A 542 -12.71 -39.97 46.81
N GLN A 543 -13.24 -38.77 47.06
CA GLN A 543 -14.29 -38.53 48.05
C GLN A 543 -15.64 -39.14 47.65
N VAL A 544 -15.98 -39.13 46.36
CA VAL A 544 -17.21 -39.78 45.85
C VAL A 544 -17.19 -41.28 46.13
N LYS A 545 -16.02 -41.94 46.02
CA LYS A 545 -15.87 -43.37 46.33
C LYS A 545 -16.12 -43.68 47.81
N ASN A 546 -15.84 -42.74 48.71
CA ASN A 546 -16.03 -42.89 50.16
C ASN A 546 -17.38 -42.36 50.65
N ASN A 547 -18.31 -41.98 49.76
CA ASN A 547 -19.64 -41.44 50.09
C ASN A 547 -19.64 -40.13 50.90
N GLU A 548 -18.49 -39.45 51.02
CA GLU A 548 -18.31 -38.21 51.77
C GLU A 548 -18.06 -37.03 50.83
N ARG A 549 -19.11 -36.56 50.12
CA ARG A 549 -19.01 -35.31 49.34
C ARG A 549 -18.96 -34.09 50.26
N ILE A 550 -17.77 -33.74 50.73
CA ILE A 550 -17.58 -32.62 51.67
C ILE A 550 -17.37 -31.28 50.95
N PHE A 551 -16.76 -31.27 49.76
CA PHE A 551 -16.17 -30.03 49.22
C PHE A 551 -17.00 -29.28 48.15
N ILE A 552 -17.77 -29.97 47.30
CA ILE A 552 -18.48 -29.33 46.16
C ILE A 552 -19.87 -29.94 45.97
N ARG A 553 -20.91 -29.10 46.00
CA ARG A 553 -22.30 -29.49 45.64
C ARG A 553 -22.45 -29.56 44.11
N GLU A 554 -23.28 -30.48 43.64
CA GLU A 554 -23.55 -30.60 42.19
C GLU A 554 -24.05 -29.28 41.59
N GLY A 555 -23.44 -28.87 40.48
CA GLY A 555 -23.77 -27.65 39.74
C GLY A 555 -23.12 -26.38 40.29
N TYR A 556 -22.23 -26.47 41.27
CA TYR A 556 -21.42 -25.38 41.85
C TYR A 556 -19.91 -25.52 41.56
N GLU A 557 -19.51 -26.40 40.65
CA GLU A 557 -18.11 -26.74 40.36
C GLU A 557 -17.27 -25.51 39.96
N ILE A 558 -17.89 -24.55 39.26
CA ILE A 558 -17.23 -23.30 38.87
C ILE A 558 -16.74 -22.46 40.07
N ALA A 559 -17.46 -22.50 41.20
CA ALA A 559 -17.09 -21.77 42.40
C ALA A 559 -15.83 -22.37 43.07
N ALA A 560 -15.57 -23.67 42.86
CA ALA A 560 -14.37 -24.33 43.34
C ALA A 560 -13.16 -24.07 42.43
N ILE A 561 -13.39 -23.83 41.13
CA ILE A 561 -12.33 -23.54 40.16
C ILE A 561 -11.78 -22.12 40.32
N ILE A 562 -12.61 -21.14 40.72
CA ILE A 562 -12.18 -19.74 40.87
C ILE A 562 -10.99 -19.59 41.84
N PRO A 563 -11.02 -20.11 43.09
CA PRO A 563 -9.86 -20.05 43.98
C PRO A 563 -8.61 -20.74 43.40
N VAL A 564 -8.80 -21.85 42.68
CA VAL A 564 -7.68 -22.57 42.03
C VAL A 564 -7.00 -21.69 40.99
N ILE A 565 -7.77 -21.00 40.16
CA ILE A 565 -7.26 -20.06 39.17
C ILE A 565 -6.48 -18.94 39.86
N LEU A 566 -7.03 -18.32 40.91
CA LEU A 566 -6.36 -17.24 41.64
C LEU A 566 -5.05 -17.70 42.29
N ILE A 567 -5.04 -18.88 42.93
CA ILE A 567 -3.85 -19.47 43.53
C ILE A 567 -2.81 -19.80 42.46
N SER A 568 -3.23 -20.38 41.33
CA SER A 568 -2.31 -20.68 40.23
C SER A 568 -1.68 -19.43 39.62
N GLY A 569 -2.44 -18.32 39.51
CA GLY A 569 -1.92 -17.04 39.04
C GLY A 569 -0.88 -16.46 39.98
N PHE A 570 -1.18 -16.49 41.29
CA PHE A 570 -0.23 -16.04 42.31
C PHE A 570 1.04 -16.91 42.34
N ALA A 571 0.90 -18.23 42.26
CA ALA A 571 2.03 -19.15 42.20
C ALA A 571 2.89 -18.95 40.94
N ALA A 572 2.24 -18.74 39.78
CA ALA A 572 2.94 -18.50 38.51
C ALA A 572 3.70 -17.17 38.52
N TYR A 573 3.13 -16.13 39.13
CA TYR A 573 3.80 -14.85 39.35
C TYR A 573 5.07 -15.02 40.20
N LEU A 574 4.98 -15.74 41.32
CA LEU A 574 6.13 -15.96 42.21
C LEU A 574 7.23 -16.82 41.58
N LEU A 575 6.85 -17.82 40.79
CA LEU A 575 7.79 -18.76 40.17
C LEU A 575 8.34 -18.27 38.82
N GLY A 576 7.74 -17.22 38.24
CA GLY A 576 8.10 -16.69 36.92
C GLY A 576 9.58 -16.34 36.80
N ASP A 577 10.05 -15.46 37.68
CA ASP A 577 11.44 -14.97 37.67
C ASP A 577 12.45 -16.11 37.86
N PHE A 578 12.13 -17.07 38.74
CA PHE A 578 12.98 -18.22 38.98
C PHE A 578 13.13 -19.12 37.74
N VAL A 579 12.02 -19.33 37.03
CA VAL A 579 12.02 -20.09 35.76
C VAL A 579 12.74 -19.32 34.67
N GLU A 580 12.58 -18.00 34.61
CA GLU A 580 13.26 -17.16 33.61
C GLU A 580 14.78 -17.21 33.74
N VAL A 581 15.28 -17.07 34.96
CA VAL A 581 16.71 -17.20 35.23
C VAL A 581 17.18 -18.65 35.00
N GLY A 582 16.43 -19.63 35.50
CA GLY A 582 16.84 -21.03 35.48
C GLY A 582 16.86 -21.68 34.09
N PHE A 583 15.89 -21.34 33.22
CA PHE A 583 15.73 -21.99 31.91
C PHE A 583 16.10 -21.09 30.72
N PHE A 584 16.03 -19.76 30.87
CA PHE A 584 16.18 -18.82 29.76
C PHE A 584 17.36 -17.85 29.92
N GLY A 585 18.18 -18.02 30.95
CA GLY A 585 19.38 -17.19 31.15
C GLY A 585 19.06 -15.76 31.61
N GLY A 586 17.85 -15.50 32.11
CA GLY A 586 17.44 -14.22 32.68
C GLY A 586 16.79 -13.24 31.71
N ASP A 587 16.74 -13.54 30.41
CA ASP A 587 15.98 -12.77 29.43
C ASP A 587 15.33 -13.72 28.41
N PHE A 588 14.04 -13.98 28.61
CA PHE A 588 13.27 -14.83 27.72
C PHE A 588 13.21 -14.31 26.28
N LYS A 589 13.18 -12.99 26.08
CA LYS A 589 13.05 -12.37 24.74
C LYS A 589 14.35 -12.53 23.97
N LEU A 590 15.49 -12.32 24.62
CA LEU A 590 16.81 -12.54 24.02
C LEU A 590 17.02 -14.03 23.70
N TRP A 591 16.55 -14.93 24.58
CA TRP A 591 16.57 -16.37 24.31
C TRP A 591 15.74 -16.73 23.08
N LEU A 592 14.54 -16.14 22.93
CA LEU A 592 13.66 -16.36 21.78
C LEU A 592 14.34 -15.93 20.47
N LEU A 593 14.98 -14.76 20.47
CA LEU A 593 15.70 -14.22 19.31
C LEU A 593 16.89 -15.11 18.94
N ASN A 594 17.74 -15.47 19.89
CA ASN A 594 18.96 -16.22 19.61
C ASN A 594 18.72 -17.67 19.18
N ASN A 595 17.63 -18.31 19.65
CA ASN A 595 17.36 -19.73 19.38
C ASN A 595 16.34 -19.96 18.26
N PHE A 596 15.38 -19.04 18.08
CA PHE A 596 14.28 -19.21 17.12
C PHE A 596 14.19 -18.08 16.10
N ASP A 597 15.04 -17.05 16.18
CA ASP A 597 14.99 -15.86 15.32
C ASP A 597 13.62 -15.16 15.35
N ILE A 598 12.92 -15.24 16.49
CA ILE A 598 11.63 -14.60 16.68
C ILE A 598 11.84 -13.35 17.52
N GLN A 599 11.44 -12.20 16.98
CA GLN A 599 11.35 -10.97 17.74
C GLN A 599 10.05 -10.93 18.55
N TYR A 600 10.12 -10.47 19.79
CA TYR A 600 8.93 -10.24 20.58
C TYR A 600 8.49 -8.78 20.44
N GLU A 601 7.31 -8.57 19.87
CA GLU A 601 6.67 -7.25 19.86
C GLU A 601 5.69 -7.14 21.03
N GLN A 602 5.68 -6.00 21.71
CA GLN A 602 4.77 -5.75 22.85
C GLN A 602 3.30 -5.86 22.43
N ARG A 603 2.97 -5.38 21.24
CA ARG A 603 1.64 -5.46 20.62
C ARG A 603 1.64 -6.57 19.59
N ASN A 604 1.09 -7.72 19.95
CA ASN A 604 1.25 -8.95 19.17
C ASN A 604 -0.06 -9.75 19.03
N GLY A 605 0.04 -10.90 18.37
CA GLY A 605 -1.08 -11.82 18.17
C GLY A 605 -1.73 -12.34 19.45
N ILE A 606 -1.00 -12.48 20.55
CA ILE A 606 -1.54 -12.91 21.84
C ILE A 606 -2.50 -11.85 22.41
N VAL A 607 -2.04 -10.59 22.48
CA VAL A 607 -2.86 -9.45 22.98
C VAL A 607 -4.17 -9.37 22.19
N VAL A 608 -4.07 -9.49 20.87
CA VAL A 608 -5.21 -9.41 19.95
C VAL A 608 -6.13 -10.61 20.12
N GLY A 609 -5.58 -11.82 20.23
CA GLY A 609 -6.35 -13.03 20.48
C GLY A 609 -7.18 -12.94 21.76
N PHE A 610 -6.61 -12.42 22.85
CA PHE A 610 -7.34 -12.20 24.11
C PHE A 610 -8.40 -11.11 23.97
N ALA A 611 -8.05 -9.93 23.45
CA ALA A 611 -8.95 -8.79 23.39
C ALA A 611 -10.11 -9.01 22.42
N LEU A 612 -9.82 -9.47 21.20
CA LEU A 612 -10.84 -9.80 20.20
C LEU A 612 -11.62 -11.04 20.60
N GLY A 613 -10.95 -12.05 21.16
CA GLY A 613 -11.63 -13.23 21.68
C GLY A 613 -12.64 -12.88 22.78
N PHE A 614 -12.26 -12.01 23.72
CA PHE A 614 -13.16 -11.49 24.76
C PHE A 614 -14.41 -10.82 24.17
N ALA A 615 -14.27 -10.02 23.11
CA ALA A 615 -15.40 -9.37 22.44
C ALA A 615 -16.32 -10.36 21.71
N VAL A 616 -15.79 -11.49 21.24
CA VAL A 616 -16.52 -12.51 20.46
C VAL A 616 -17.19 -13.56 21.35
N ILE A 617 -16.64 -13.85 22.54
CA ILE A 617 -17.15 -14.86 23.49
C ILE A 617 -18.67 -14.74 23.74
N PRO A 618 -19.23 -13.56 24.06
CA PRO A 618 -20.66 -13.43 24.38
C PRO A 618 -21.57 -13.90 23.25
N ILE A 619 -21.22 -13.60 22.00
CA ILE A 619 -22.00 -13.99 20.83
C ILE A 619 -22.02 -15.51 20.68
N ILE A 620 -20.84 -16.13 20.71
CA ILE A 620 -20.72 -17.58 20.55
C ILE A 620 -21.44 -18.29 21.71
N TYR A 621 -21.26 -17.79 22.93
CA TYR A 621 -21.85 -18.34 24.14
C TYR A 621 -23.37 -18.28 24.10
N THR A 622 -23.97 -17.10 23.93
CA THR A 622 -25.43 -16.92 24.05
C THR A 622 -26.17 -17.72 22.98
N ILE A 623 -25.72 -17.67 21.73
CA ILE A 623 -26.37 -18.41 20.63
C ILE A 623 -26.21 -19.93 20.82
N SER A 624 -25.05 -20.39 21.32
CA SER A 624 -24.84 -21.81 21.60
C SER A 624 -25.69 -22.30 22.77
N GLU A 625 -25.79 -21.51 23.83
CA GLU A 625 -26.58 -21.82 25.03
C GLU A 625 -28.08 -21.90 24.71
N ASP A 626 -28.59 -20.94 23.92
CA ASP A 626 -29.99 -20.96 23.48
C ASP A 626 -30.24 -22.17 22.57
N SER A 627 -29.30 -22.51 21.69
CA SER A 627 -29.40 -23.70 20.82
C SER A 627 -29.44 -25.01 21.61
N LEU A 628 -28.67 -25.10 22.69
CA LEU A 628 -28.67 -26.26 23.59
C LEU A 628 -29.99 -26.39 24.37
N HIS A 629 -30.57 -25.27 24.82
CA HIS A 629 -31.86 -25.26 25.52
C HIS A 629 -33.07 -25.54 24.63
N ASN A 630 -32.96 -25.24 23.34
CA ASN A 630 -34.02 -25.50 22.36
C ASN A 630 -34.15 -26.99 22.00
N VAL A 631 -33.24 -27.86 22.47
CA VAL A 631 -33.38 -29.30 22.30
C VAL A 631 -34.61 -29.80 23.06
N PRO A 632 -35.54 -30.54 22.41
CA PRO A 632 -36.76 -31.01 23.05
C PRO A 632 -36.48 -31.80 24.34
N LYS A 633 -37.16 -31.44 25.44
CA LYS A 633 -37.05 -32.13 26.72
C LYS A 633 -37.45 -33.61 26.67
N SER A 634 -38.25 -34.00 25.67
CA SER A 634 -38.60 -35.40 25.43
C SER A 634 -37.38 -36.26 25.11
N LEU A 635 -36.43 -35.74 24.30
CA LEU A 635 -35.20 -36.45 23.94
C LEU A 635 -34.28 -36.63 25.14
N THR A 636 -34.16 -35.60 25.98
CA THR A 636 -33.33 -35.66 27.19
C THR A 636 -33.94 -36.59 28.25
N SER A 637 -35.26 -36.53 28.44
CA SER A 637 -35.97 -37.43 29.37
C SER A 637 -35.92 -38.89 28.90
N ALA A 638 -36.02 -39.15 27.60
CA ALA A 638 -35.89 -40.49 27.03
C ALA A 638 -34.48 -41.06 27.24
N ALA A 639 -33.43 -40.25 27.04
CA ALA A 639 -32.05 -40.66 27.30
C ALA A 639 -31.84 -41.05 28.77
N PHE A 640 -32.34 -40.26 29.71
CA PHE A 640 -32.28 -40.58 31.14
C PHE A 640 -33.07 -41.84 31.49
N ALA A 641 -34.24 -42.07 30.88
CA ALA A 641 -35.04 -43.28 31.08
C ALA A 641 -34.33 -44.55 30.58
N LEU A 642 -33.46 -44.43 29.56
CA LEU A 642 -32.59 -45.50 29.06
C LEU A 642 -31.32 -45.70 29.91
N GLY A 643 -31.18 -44.99 31.03
CA GLY A 643 -30.04 -45.10 31.94
C GLY A 643 -28.79 -44.33 31.52
N ALA A 644 -28.90 -43.42 30.52
CA ALA A 644 -27.78 -42.59 30.13
C ALA A 644 -27.46 -41.54 31.20
N ASP A 645 -26.17 -41.32 31.48
CA ASP A 645 -25.75 -40.25 32.39
C ASP A 645 -25.85 -38.85 31.73
N LYS A 646 -25.65 -37.77 32.51
CA LYS A 646 -25.72 -36.38 32.00
C LYS A 646 -24.70 -36.11 30.88
N TRP A 647 -23.51 -36.68 30.95
CA TRP A 647 -22.44 -36.49 29.95
C TRP A 647 -22.69 -37.28 28.67
N GLN A 648 -23.16 -38.52 28.78
CA GLN A 648 -23.59 -39.37 27.68
C GLN A 648 -24.77 -38.72 26.95
N THR A 649 -25.76 -38.22 27.69
CA THR A 649 -26.90 -37.48 27.13
C THR A 649 -26.44 -36.21 26.42
N ALA A 650 -25.53 -35.44 27.04
CA ALA A 650 -24.95 -34.25 26.42
C ALA A 650 -24.24 -34.58 25.09
N ARG A 651 -23.33 -35.55 25.10
CA ARG A 651 -22.47 -35.88 23.95
C ARG A 651 -23.23 -36.60 22.82
N ARG A 652 -24.17 -37.48 23.14
CA ARG A 652 -24.84 -38.34 22.15
C ARG A 652 -26.18 -37.81 21.67
N VAL A 653 -26.85 -36.97 22.45
CA VAL A 653 -28.20 -36.48 22.11
C VAL A 653 -28.19 -34.96 21.94
N ILE A 654 -27.81 -34.22 22.98
CA ILE A 654 -28.01 -32.76 23.00
C ILE A 654 -27.06 -32.04 22.03
N ILE A 655 -25.75 -32.26 22.13
CA ILE A 655 -24.76 -31.60 21.28
C ILE A 655 -24.98 -31.91 19.78
N PRO A 656 -25.21 -33.17 19.36
CA PRO A 656 -25.53 -33.46 17.96
C PRO A 656 -26.79 -32.74 17.47
N THR A 657 -27.85 -32.74 18.27
CA THR A 657 -29.13 -32.08 17.93
C THR A 657 -28.98 -30.55 17.86
N ALA A 658 -28.19 -29.95 18.76
CA ALA A 658 -27.91 -28.51 18.80
C ALA A 658 -26.80 -28.06 17.83
N SER A 659 -26.08 -29.00 17.20
CA SER A 659 -24.91 -28.71 16.38
C SER A 659 -25.13 -27.70 15.23
N PRO A 660 -26.30 -27.63 14.55
CA PRO A 660 -26.52 -26.58 13.55
C PRO A 660 -26.53 -25.18 14.17
N GLY A 661 -27.06 -25.04 15.39
CA GLY A 661 -27.10 -23.78 16.13
C GLY A 661 -25.72 -23.39 16.67
N ILE A 662 -24.98 -24.34 17.24
CA ILE A 662 -23.60 -24.14 17.70
C ILE A 662 -22.69 -23.71 16.55
N PHE A 663 -22.79 -24.37 15.39
CA PHE A 663 -22.02 -23.99 14.21
C PHE A 663 -22.37 -22.57 13.75
N SER A 664 -23.66 -22.21 13.77
CA SER A 664 -24.11 -20.84 13.44
C SER A 664 -23.51 -19.80 14.40
N ALA A 665 -23.45 -20.12 15.70
CA ALA A 665 -22.87 -19.25 16.72
C ALA A 665 -21.38 -18.95 16.45
N ILE A 666 -20.59 -19.99 16.14
CA ILE A 666 -19.17 -19.87 15.81
C ILE A 666 -18.98 -19.01 14.56
N MET A 667 -19.79 -19.24 13.52
CA MET A 667 -19.68 -18.50 12.26
C MET A 667 -20.06 -17.02 12.40
N ILE A 668 -21.07 -16.69 13.21
CA ILE A 668 -21.40 -15.29 13.51
C ILE A 668 -20.25 -14.63 14.29
N GLY A 669 -19.65 -15.35 15.25
CA GLY A 669 -18.47 -14.88 15.97
C GLY A 669 -17.26 -14.64 15.06
N PHE A 670 -17.00 -15.56 14.12
CA PHE A 670 -15.97 -15.44 13.09
C PHE A 670 -16.20 -14.22 12.19
N GLY A 671 -17.43 -14.02 11.70
CA GLY A 671 -17.78 -12.87 10.87
C GLY A 671 -17.56 -11.53 11.59
N ARG A 672 -17.88 -11.47 12.90
CA ARG A 672 -17.56 -10.31 13.73
C ARG A 672 -16.05 -10.09 13.85
N ALA A 673 -15.28 -11.15 14.07
CA ALA A 673 -13.83 -11.06 14.24
C ALA A 673 -13.10 -10.55 12.99
N ILE A 674 -13.52 -11.00 11.79
CA ILE A 674 -12.99 -10.49 10.51
C ILE A 674 -13.23 -8.99 10.35
N GLY A 675 -14.44 -8.54 10.70
CA GLY A 675 -14.86 -7.15 10.56
C GLY A 675 -14.41 -6.25 11.71
N GLU A 676 -13.70 -6.77 12.71
CA GLU A 676 -13.29 -5.95 13.85
C GLU A 676 -12.21 -4.96 13.42
N THR A 677 -12.48 -3.68 13.69
CA THR A 677 -11.59 -2.58 13.32
C THR A 677 -10.84 -2.03 14.51
N MET A 678 -11.54 -1.76 15.62
CA MET A 678 -11.00 -0.89 16.68
C MET A 678 -10.10 -1.63 17.67
N ILE A 679 -10.46 -2.86 18.04
CA ILE A 679 -9.58 -3.68 18.89
C ILE A 679 -8.24 -3.91 18.18
N VAL A 680 -8.32 -4.26 16.91
CA VAL A 680 -7.16 -4.60 16.09
C VAL A 680 -6.28 -3.37 15.89
N LEU A 681 -6.85 -2.24 15.46
CA LEU A 681 -6.14 -0.97 15.27
C LEU A 681 -5.29 -0.57 16.49
N MET A 682 -5.82 -0.79 17.70
CA MET A 682 -5.16 -0.40 18.95
C MET A 682 -4.18 -1.45 19.49
N ALA A 683 -4.39 -2.74 19.21
CA ALA A 683 -3.71 -3.83 19.89
C ALA A 683 -2.65 -4.57 19.05
N THR A 684 -2.64 -4.46 17.71
CA THR A 684 -1.77 -5.29 16.84
C THR A 684 -0.40 -4.70 16.50
N GLY A 685 -0.12 -3.44 16.89
CA GLY A 685 1.12 -2.75 16.48
C GLY A 685 1.12 -2.27 15.02
N ASN A 686 0.13 -2.68 14.20
CA ASN A 686 -0.08 -2.27 12.81
C ASN A 686 1.11 -2.53 11.87
N THR A 687 1.84 -3.64 12.09
CA THR A 687 2.95 -4.11 11.25
C THR A 687 2.45 -5.04 10.13
N PRO A 688 2.55 -4.68 8.84
CA PRO A 688 2.04 -5.50 7.73
C PRO A 688 3.03 -6.62 7.35
N ILE A 689 3.27 -7.55 8.27
CA ILE A 689 4.18 -8.69 8.09
C ILE A 689 3.41 -10.01 7.94
N MET A 690 3.96 -10.92 7.12
CA MET A 690 3.38 -12.23 6.85
C MET A 690 4.04 -13.35 7.66
N ASP A 691 3.96 -13.25 8.98
CA ASP A 691 4.48 -14.26 9.90
C ASP A 691 3.39 -14.79 10.86
N TRP A 692 3.31 -16.11 10.99
CA TRP A 692 2.39 -16.82 11.89
C TRP A 692 2.80 -16.77 13.37
N SER A 693 3.99 -16.27 13.70
CA SER A 693 4.40 -16.07 15.09
C SER A 693 3.32 -15.31 15.89
N ILE A 694 2.98 -15.88 17.06
CA ILE A 694 2.06 -15.26 18.03
C ILE A 694 2.66 -14.01 18.69
N PHE A 695 3.98 -13.86 18.65
CA PHE A 695 4.74 -12.79 19.29
C PHE A 695 4.93 -11.56 18.41
N ASN A 696 4.56 -11.67 17.13
CA ASN A 696 4.63 -10.59 16.17
C ASN A 696 3.27 -9.91 15.98
N GLY A 697 3.31 -8.62 15.66
CA GLY A 697 2.16 -7.82 15.29
C GLY A 697 1.52 -8.25 13.96
N MET A 698 0.54 -7.45 13.54
CA MET A 698 -0.14 -7.61 12.26
C MET A 698 -0.85 -6.32 11.86
N ARG A 699 -1.15 -6.15 10.56
CA ARG A 699 -2.06 -5.11 10.06
C ARG A 699 -3.21 -5.80 9.34
N THR A 700 -4.45 -5.46 9.68
CA THR A 700 -5.64 -6.05 9.03
C THR A 700 -6.19 -5.12 7.96
N LEU A 701 -7.04 -5.64 7.07
CA LEU A 701 -7.75 -4.83 6.09
C LEU A 701 -8.59 -3.74 6.76
N SER A 702 -9.35 -4.10 7.80
CA SER A 702 -10.20 -3.17 8.55
C SER A 702 -9.41 -2.02 9.17
N ALA A 703 -8.32 -2.34 9.87
CA ALA A 703 -7.45 -1.33 10.49
C ALA A 703 -6.76 -0.46 9.43
N ASN A 704 -6.29 -1.06 8.33
CA ASN A 704 -5.64 -0.35 7.25
C ASN A 704 -6.55 0.71 6.61
N ILE A 705 -7.79 0.32 6.31
CA ILE A 705 -8.82 1.23 5.77
C ILE A 705 -9.06 2.39 6.74
N ALA A 706 -9.17 2.11 8.04
CA ALA A 706 -9.44 3.14 9.04
C ALA A 706 -8.27 4.13 9.23
N ILE A 707 -7.02 3.66 9.11
CA ILE A 707 -5.82 4.50 9.27
C ILE A 707 -5.62 5.39 8.04
N GLU A 708 -5.73 4.82 6.83
CA GLU A 708 -5.18 5.48 5.63
C GLU A 708 -6.23 6.24 4.81
N ILE A 709 -7.52 5.96 4.95
CA ILE A 709 -8.56 6.73 4.23
C ILE A 709 -8.47 8.24 4.56
N PRO A 710 -8.30 8.67 5.82
CA PRO A 710 -8.18 10.09 6.15
C PRO A 710 -6.94 10.78 5.55
N GLU A 711 -5.88 10.02 5.27
CA GLU A 711 -4.61 10.55 4.77
C GLU A 711 -4.49 10.44 3.23
N ALA A 712 -5.32 9.60 2.61
CA ALA A 712 -5.26 9.35 1.17
C ALA A 712 -5.83 10.51 0.35
N PRO A 713 -5.12 10.99 -0.69
CA PRO A 713 -5.63 12.03 -1.57
C PRO A 713 -6.86 11.52 -2.35
N VAL A 714 -7.97 12.25 -2.26
CA VAL A 714 -9.25 11.87 -2.87
C VAL A 714 -9.05 11.66 -4.37
N GLY A 715 -9.47 10.49 -4.86
CA GLY A 715 -9.36 10.11 -6.26
C GLY A 715 -7.99 9.56 -6.68
N GLY A 716 -6.96 9.63 -5.83
CA GLY A 716 -5.63 9.07 -6.08
C GLY A 716 -5.59 7.53 -6.00
N THR A 717 -4.46 6.93 -6.39
CA THR A 717 -4.30 5.46 -6.44
C THR A 717 -4.51 4.83 -5.06
N LEU A 718 -3.87 5.35 -4.02
CA LEU A 718 -4.02 4.85 -2.65
C LEU A 718 -5.49 4.85 -2.21
N TYR A 719 -6.18 5.98 -2.38
CA TYR A 719 -7.59 6.14 -2.03
C TYR A 719 -8.44 5.03 -2.66
N ARG A 720 -8.30 4.80 -3.97
CA ARG A 720 -9.06 3.75 -4.65
C ARG A 720 -8.66 2.34 -4.23
N VAL A 721 -7.38 2.09 -3.94
CA VAL A 721 -6.91 0.78 -3.45
C VAL A 721 -7.50 0.47 -2.07
N LEU A 722 -7.73 1.48 -1.22
CA LEU A 722 -8.43 1.30 0.06
C LEU A 722 -9.91 0.93 -0.16
N PHE A 723 -10.59 1.51 -1.15
CA PHE A 723 -11.95 1.08 -1.54
C PHE A 723 -11.97 -0.33 -2.15
N LEU A 724 -10.94 -0.71 -2.91
CA LEU A 724 -10.76 -2.09 -3.37
C LEU A 724 -10.58 -3.04 -2.18
N SER A 725 -9.82 -2.63 -1.15
CA SER A 725 -9.63 -3.39 0.09
C SER A 725 -10.95 -3.58 0.85
N ALA A 726 -11.79 -2.53 0.90
CA ALA A 726 -13.12 -2.60 1.49
C ALA A 726 -14.05 -3.54 0.71
N SER A 727 -14.02 -3.46 -0.63
CA SER A 727 -14.73 -4.39 -1.53
C SER A 727 -14.32 -5.84 -1.28
N LEU A 728 -13.01 -6.07 -1.14
CA LEU A 728 -12.44 -7.39 -0.88
C LEU A 728 -12.88 -7.94 0.48
N LEU A 729 -12.84 -7.13 1.53
CA LEU A 729 -13.32 -7.51 2.86
C LEU A 729 -14.81 -7.88 2.83
N PHE A 730 -15.62 -7.12 2.10
CA PHE A 730 -17.03 -7.42 1.90
C PHE A 730 -17.22 -8.77 1.18
N VAL A 731 -16.51 -9.00 0.07
CA VAL A 731 -16.60 -10.25 -0.70
C VAL A 731 -16.19 -11.45 0.16
N ILE A 732 -15.10 -11.35 0.91
CA ILE A 732 -14.64 -12.41 1.82
C ILE A 732 -15.71 -12.71 2.86
N THR A 733 -16.25 -11.67 3.50
CA THR A 733 -17.31 -11.81 4.51
C THR A 733 -18.56 -12.45 3.92
N PHE A 734 -18.94 -12.05 2.71
CA PHE A 734 -20.09 -12.60 1.99
C PHE A 734 -19.89 -14.09 1.64
N ILE A 735 -18.73 -14.47 1.10
CA ILE A 735 -18.39 -15.86 0.77
C ILE A 735 -18.47 -16.73 2.01
N ILE A 736 -17.86 -16.27 3.12
CA ILE A 736 -17.79 -17.03 4.36
C ILE A 736 -19.18 -17.17 5.00
N ASN A 737 -19.95 -16.08 5.06
CA ASN A 737 -21.33 -16.14 5.57
C ASN A 737 -22.23 -17.04 4.71
N THR A 738 -22.05 -17.02 3.39
CA THR A 738 -22.77 -17.92 2.48
C THR A 738 -22.38 -19.37 2.72
N ALA A 739 -21.08 -19.67 2.83
CA ALA A 739 -20.59 -21.01 3.17
C ALA A 739 -21.13 -21.49 4.52
N ALA A 740 -21.18 -20.61 5.53
CA ALA A 740 -21.75 -20.90 6.83
C ALA A 740 -23.21 -21.36 6.74
N GLU A 741 -24.04 -20.62 6.01
CA GLU A 741 -25.46 -20.93 5.86
C GLU A 741 -25.67 -22.25 5.09
N LEU A 742 -24.86 -22.52 4.07
CA LEU A 742 -24.88 -23.80 3.35
C LEU A 742 -24.56 -24.99 4.28
N VAL A 743 -23.53 -24.86 5.12
CA VAL A 743 -23.17 -25.90 6.10
C VAL A 743 -24.27 -26.08 7.15
N ARG A 744 -24.83 -24.98 7.66
CA ARG A 744 -25.94 -24.99 8.61
C ARG A 744 -27.15 -25.76 8.08
N GLN A 745 -27.55 -25.50 6.84
CA GLN A 745 -28.68 -26.20 6.20
C GLN A 745 -28.40 -27.69 6.05
N LYS A 746 -27.17 -28.06 5.67
CA LYS A 746 -26.75 -29.47 5.56
C LYS A 746 -26.79 -30.19 6.91
N LEU A 747 -26.29 -29.56 7.98
CA LEU A 747 -26.36 -30.10 9.33
C LEU A 747 -27.80 -30.25 9.81
N ARG A 748 -28.65 -29.24 9.59
CA ARG A 748 -30.07 -29.30 9.94
C ARG A 748 -30.77 -30.48 9.26
N ARG A 749 -30.57 -30.69 7.95
CA ARG A 749 -31.16 -31.83 7.22
C ARG A 749 -30.66 -33.18 7.75
N LYS A 750 -29.37 -33.29 8.10
CA LYS A 750 -28.79 -34.53 8.62
C LYS A 750 -29.38 -34.93 9.98
N TYR A 751 -29.60 -33.97 10.86
CA TYR A 751 -30.08 -34.21 12.22
C TYR A 751 -31.60 -34.07 12.40
N GLN A 752 -32.34 -33.63 11.37
CA GLN A 752 -33.82 -33.66 11.37
C GLN A 752 -34.40 -35.08 11.35
N ASN A 753 -33.59 -36.08 10.96
CA ASN A 753 -34.00 -37.49 10.88
C ASN A 753 -33.61 -38.31 12.12
N LEU A 754 -32.97 -37.68 13.12
CA LEU A 754 -32.64 -38.24 14.44
C LEU A 754 -33.64 -37.69 15.46
#